data_AF-A0A2V5L9L2-F1
#
_entry.id   AF-A0A2V5L9L2-F1
#
_cell.length_a   1.000
_cell.length_b   1.000
_cell.length_c   1.000
_cell.angle_alpha   90.00
_cell.angle_beta   90.00
_cell.angle_gamma   90.00
#
_symmetry.space_group_name_H-M   'P 1'
#
loop_
_entity.id
_entity.type
_entity.pdbx_description
1 polymer ?
#
loop_
_entity_poly.entity_id
_entity_poly.type
_entity_poly.pdbx_seq_one_letter_code
_entity_poly.pdbx_strand_id
1 'polypeptide(L)'
;MAGVGGAAAPDLPAAPAAEPTEVPAAGPHPAVISAGNHDKGTRLPASLVPARWWTGAVAGAGAYVATLVVALLLTLLAVVGLAATGSSDSIDVPSNPLVSNSDLPSPWSILFQFAAQLPALGMLGSLSGAVSIDAGMFGSVQATIGITMVPLALTAISVVALFWGSRLAERLAPSSGRLQRWAQAVVGGIAFSLLLNVIATAASIKITASEHAAINLNAGNFASIFVAFIVALLVGIAARTERRDQKTVSGRVAYLRSLLRDAVLAATVHLGAFVVIAVPVVVAVVGVKAGWAAFLSFPLWAPTAGLLLFGMGHLAAFGRSAEGSLGGGLGSSSQSAYGYAVAGLDDFGIPAWAGGLLVVLALLAMCAAATCWYLRRGAQSPSNPLSWVYLPVVFLITGTFVTWLGSVSASGHAGSLASGSAGIGLAWWTPFLMLAWGGATDAASRFLAPKLAPVLPAALVAFVQKYPSALHDTGFQVQAGTPAANLSQARAQAQGHGEAPVATPVDPARAATALPRDPGNPEPPAPVVVPRPPMSKKAKRSLALVGGAIALVAVLAIGATVAVNVVRGSHGPDKAVSGFLDAVVAGDAARAMEIGDPSIPNDQRGLLSNAIYAKAAKRVDSYSIVSTTVDGDGATVRAELRQNGTKVPLTFSLVKKNPGFLDPHWCLQNVPMGSVAVAVPGQADSVTVNGVDVKVGNSGTSDSGVLRLPAFPGSYTVGLPASSKYLSADPVTVDARLGEQAPSMPATLETRPNEAFGKEVQAQVNSMLTTCEKSTDIRPEGCPFSRYTSGKVRNVVWKVATRPTVTAASYGEGTWYLSTDKAGAATVSFERDSSYGFGTPKWEKDSESDISIQVSGKVALDGETLTVSFAN
;
A
#
# COMPACT_ATOMS: atom_id res chain seq x y z
N MET A 1 -56.11 -31.47 -81.89
CA MET A 1 -55.12 -30.41 -81.61
C MET A 1 -55.88 -29.26 -80.96
N ALA A 2 -55.55 -28.70 -79.78
CA ALA A 2 -54.55 -29.03 -78.75
C ALA A 2 -55.05 -28.53 -77.36
N GLY A 3 -54.36 -28.85 -76.25
CA GLY A 3 -54.74 -28.46 -74.85
C GLY A 3 -54.47 -26.98 -74.50
N VAL A 4 -54.50 -26.50 -73.24
CA VAL A 4 -54.39 -27.10 -71.88
C VAL A 4 -55.10 -26.18 -70.85
N GLY A 5 -55.50 -26.67 -69.66
CA GLY A 5 -56.10 -25.89 -68.54
C GLY A 5 -55.09 -25.36 -67.49
N GLY A 6 -55.50 -24.83 -66.32
CA GLY A 6 -56.86 -24.61 -65.80
C GLY A 6 -56.96 -24.37 -64.27
N ALA A 7 -58.10 -23.77 -63.84
CA ALA A 7 -58.81 -23.88 -62.53
C ALA A 7 -58.38 -23.05 -61.28
N ALA A 8 -59.37 -22.34 -60.70
CA ALA A 8 -59.38 -21.75 -59.33
C ALA A 8 -60.86 -21.54 -58.83
N ALA A 9 -61.05 -21.23 -57.53
CA ALA A 9 -62.24 -21.53 -56.71
C ALA A 9 -63.21 -20.34 -56.36
N PRO A 10 -64.41 -20.55 -55.72
CA PRO A 10 -65.62 -19.72 -55.90
C PRO A 10 -66.19 -18.96 -54.66
N ASP A 11 -67.52 -18.73 -54.64
CA ASP A 11 -68.30 -17.59 -54.11
C ASP A 11 -68.83 -17.55 -52.64
N LEU A 12 -69.37 -16.36 -52.32
CA LEU A 12 -70.26 -15.89 -51.23
C LEU A 12 -71.77 -16.30 -51.49
N PRO A 13 -72.87 -15.91 -50.74
CA PRO A 13 -73.08 -14.64 -49.99
C PRO A 13 -74.16 -14.51 -48.83
N ALA A 14 -74.25 -13.25 -48.33
CA ALA A 14 -75.45 -12.48 -47.89
C ALA A 14 -76.21 -12.73 -46.55
N ALA A 15 -76.80 -11.63 -46.04
CA ALA A 15 -77.57 -11.46 -44.78
C ALA A 15 -78.92 -10.74 -45.03
N PRO A 16 -79.82 -10.58 -44.02
CA PRO A 16 -80.37 -9.23 -43.70
C PRO A 16 -80.69 -8.95 -42.19
N ALA A 17 -81.42 -7.84 -41.91
CA ALA A 17 -81.37 -6.97 -40.71
C ALA A 17 -82.56 -6.99 -39.69
N ALA A 18 -82.32 -6.37 -38.50
CA ALA A 18 -83.17 -5.52 -37.57
C ALA A 18 -84.63 -5.96 -37.20
N GLU A 19 -85.30 -5.61 -36.06
CA GLU A 19 -85.10 -4.74 -34.86
C GLU A 19 -86.09 -5.22 -33.70
N PRO A 20 -86.57 -4.44 -32.68
CA PRO A 20 -86.01 -4.15 -31.32
C PRO A 20 -86.87 -4.64 -30.09
N THR A 21 -86.53 -4.15 -28.87
CA THR A 21 -87.30 -4.00 -27.58
C THR A 21 -86.95 -4.85 -26.34
N GLU A 22 -87.22 -4.29 -25.15
CA GLU A 22 -86.64 -4.60 -23.82
C GLU A 22 -87.64 -5.23 -22.80
N VAL A 23 -87.15 -6.19 -21.96
CA VAL A 23 -87.31 -6.29 -20.46
C VAL A 23 -88.74 -6.49 -19.87
N PRO A 24 -89.01 -7.13 -18.68
CA PRO A 24 -88.15 -7.56 -17.55
C PRO A 24 -88.34 -8.98 -16.95
N ALA A 25 -87.57 -9.22 -15.88
CA ALA A 25 -87.85 -10.03 -14.68
C ALA A 25 -87.54 -11.55 -14.70
N ALA A 26 -86.90 -12.02 -13.63
CA ALA A 26 -86.34 -13.36 -13.52
C ALA A 26 -86.58 -14.01 -12.14
N GLY A 27 -86.76 -15.34 -12.16
CA GLY A 27 -86.72 -16.25 -11.01
C GLY A 27 -87.91 -17.23 -10.98
N PRO A 28 -87.78 -18.44 -10.37
CA PRO A 28 -86.57 -19.14 -9.91
C PRO A 28 -86.34 -20.49 -10.65
N HIS A 29 -85.13 -21.06 -10.54
CA HIS A 29 -84.83 -22.41 -11.06
C HIS A 29 -84.64 -23.44 -9.93
N PRO A 30 -85.17 -24.68 -10.05
CA PRO A 30 -84.85 -25.80 -9.18
C PRO A 30 -83.61 -26.58 -9.65
N ALA A 31 -83.08 -27.45 -8.78
CA ALA A 31 -81.81 -28.15 -8.98
C ALA A 31 -81.91 -29.43 -9.84
N VAL A 32 -80.79 -29.80 -10.47
CA VAL A 32 -80.51 -31.16 -10.98
C VAL A 32 -79.10 -31.58 -10.52
N ILE A 33 -78.96 -32.84 -10.10
CA ILE A 33 -77.71 -33.47 -9.63
C ILE A 33 -77.28 -34.54 -10.64
N SER A 34 -75.96 -34.80 -10.68
CA SER A 34 -75.24 -35.98 -11.20
C SER A 34 -74.32 -35.66 -12.39
N ALA A 35 -73.12 -36.24 -12.54
CA ALA A 35 -72.49 -37.31 -11.79
C ALA A 35 -71.04 -36.96 -11.40
N GLY A 36 -70.54 -37.56 -10.32
CA GLY A 36 -69.11 -37.51 -10.00
C GLY A 36 -68.30 -38.46 -10.89
N ASN A 37 -67.06 -38.12 -11.19
CA ASN A 37 -66.05 -39.11 -11.55
C ASN A 37 -64.85 -38.99 -10.60
N HIS A 38 -64.31 -40.13 -10.20
CA HIS A 38 -63.28 -40.21 -9.17
C HIS A 38 -61.92 -39.80 -9.72
N ASP A 39 -61.33 -38.78 -9.13
CA ASP A 39 -59.88 -38.56 -9.23
C ASP A 39 -59.36 -37.97 -7.91
N LYS A 40 -59.22 -38.85 -6.89
CA LYS A 40 -58.50 -38.54 -5.63
C LYS A 40 -56.98 -38.57 -5.83
N GLY A 41 -56.50 -38.08 -6.96
CA GLY A 41 -55.11 -37.67 -7.12
C GLY A 41 -54.88 -36.38 -6.33
N THR A 42 -53.80 -36.32 -5.56
CA THR A 42 -53.35 -35.14 -4.81
C THR A 42 -52.92 -34.03 -5.77
N ARG A 43 -53.88 -33.32 -6.36
CA ARG A 43 -53.61 -32.11 -7.15
C ARG A 43 -53.01 -31.06 -6.22
N LEU A 44 -51.69 -30.94 -6.30
CA LEU A 44 -50.93 -29.86 -5.68
C LEU A 44 -51.63 -28.53 -6.01
N PRO A 45 -51.83 -27.62 -5.04
CA PRO A 45 -52.46 -26.33 -5.31
C PRO A 45 -51.73 -25.62 -6.46
N ALA A 46 -52.45 -24.91 -7.33
CA ALA A 46 -51.92 -24.34 -8.57
C ALA A 46 -50.70 -23.40 -8.37
N SER A 47 -50.46 -22.93 -7.15
CA SER A 47 -49.26 -22.20 -6.71
C SER A 47 -47.96 -23.03 -6.67
N LEU A 48 -48.05 -24.37 -6.76
CA LEU A 48 -46.92 -25.31 -6.79
C LEU A 48 -46.62 -25.87 -8.20
N VAL A 49 -47.21 -25.31 -9.26
CA VAL A 49 -46.90 -25.71 -10.64
C VAL A 49 -45.42 -25.34 -10.97
N PRO A 50 -44.53 -26.32 -11.25
CA PRO A 50 -43.10 -26.04 -11.41
C PRO A 50 -42.75 -25.13 -12.60
N ALA A 51 -43.64 -25.05 -13.60
CA ALA A 51 -43.45 -24.29 -14.85
C ALA A 51 -43.25 -22.76 -14.67
N ARG A 52 -43.39 -22.22 -13.45
CA ARG A 52 -43.09 -20.82 -13.12
C ARG A 52 -42.00 -20.62 -12.05
N TRP A 53 -41.29 -21.67 -11.66
CA TRP A 53 -40.19 -21.56 -10.68
C TRP A 53 -38.87 -21.12 -11.32
N TRP A 54 -38.71 -21.33 -12.64
CA TRP A 54 -37.52 -20.94 -13.40
C TRP A 54 -37.18 -19.45 -13.31
N THR A 55 -38.17 -18.57 -13.10
CA THR A 55 -37.96 -17.12 -12.92
C THR A 55 -37.22 -16.81 -11.62
N GLY A 56 -37.36 -17.68 -10.61
CA GLY A 56 -36.54 -17.67 -9.39
C GLY A 56 -35.09 -18.02 -9.72
N ALA A 57 -34.87 -19.13 -10.41
CA ALA A 57 -33.54 -19.60 -10.81
C ALA A 57 -32.80 -18.57 -11.68
N VAL A 58 -33.46 -17.98 -12.69
CA VAL A 58 -32.89 -16.94 -13.55
C VAL A 58 -32.56 -15.67 -12.77
N ALA A 59 -33.40 -15.25 -11.81
CA ALA A 59 -33.08 -14.12 -10.94
C ALA A 59 -31.85 -14.39 -10.05
N GLY A 60 -31.73 -15.61 -9.50
CA GLY A 60 -30.56 -16.02 -8.71
C GLY A 60 -29.29 -16.11 -9.54
N ALA A 61 -29.35 -16.74 -10.71
CA ALA A 61 -28.22 -16.87 -11.63
C ALA A 61 -27.77 -15.52 -12.19
N GLY A 62 -28.70 -14.66 -12.62
CA GLY A 62 -28.39 -13.31 -13.10
C GLY A 62 -27.76 -12.43 -12.01
N ALA A 63 -28.22 -12.56 -10.76
CA ALA A 63 -27.62 -11.85 -9.63
C ALA A 63 -26.20 -12.34 -9.32
N TYR A 64 -25.95 -13.65 -9.43
CA TYR A 64 -24.60 -14.20 -9.30
C TYR A 64 -23.68 -13.70 -10.42
N VAL A 65 -24.11 -13.77 -11.69
CA VAL A 65 -23.31 -13.28 -12.84
C VAL A 65 -22.97 -11.80 -12.68
N ALA A 66 -23.93 -10.96 -12.30
CA ALA A 66 -23.68 -9.54 -12.02
C ALA A 66 -22.65 -9.35 -10.88
N THR A 67 -22.72 -10.16 -9.82
CA THR A 67 -21.76 -10.14 -8.72
C THR A 67 -20.36 -10.55 -9.19
N LEU A 68 -20.23 -11.63 -9.98
CA LEU A 68 -18.95 -12.10 -10.52
C LEU A 68 -18.32 -11.09 -11.47
N VAL A 69 -19.10 -10.43 -12.34
CA VAL A 69 -18.62 -9.36 -13.23
C VAL A 69 -18.04 -8.20 -12.43
N VAL A 70 -18.71 -7.77 -11.35
CA VAL A 70 -18.15 -6.70 -10.51
C VAL A 70 -16.93 -7.19 -9.71
N ALA A 71 -16.91 -8.43 -9.23
CA ALA A 71 -15.72 -9.01 -8.60
C ALA A 71 -14.51 -9.01 -9.55
N LEU A 72 -14.69 -9.38 -10.82
CA LEU A 72 -13.66 -9.31 -11.86
C LEU A 72 -13.15 -7.88 -12.08
N LEU A 73 -14.06 -6.90 -12.15
CA LEU A 73 -13.69 -5.48 -12.28
C LEU A 73 -12.91 -4.97 -11.05
N LEU A 74 -13.29 -5.38 -9.83
CA LEU A 74 -12.58 -4.98 -8.61
C LEU A 74 -11.20 -5.62 -8.49
N THR A 75 -11.06 -6.90 -8.84
CA THR A 75 -9.75 -7.57 -8.90
C THR A 75 -8.87 -6.95 -9.99
N LEU A 76 -9.43 -6.62 -11.16
CA LEU A 76 -8.70 -5.93 -12.22
C LEU A 76 -8.23 -4.54 -11.78
N LEU A 77 -9.07 -3.75 -11.11
CA LEU A 77 -8.68 -2.44 -10.56
C LEU A 77 -7.57 -2.55 -9.51
N ALA A 78 -7.63 -3.55 -8.64
CA ALA A 78 -6.56 -3.80 -7.67
C ALA A 78 -5.22 -4.14 -8.35
N VAL A 79 -5.24 -4.97 -9.41
CA VAL A 79 -4.04 -5.34 -10.18
C VAL A 79 -3.52 -4.20 -11.05
N VAL A 80 -4.39 -3.39 -11.65
CA VAL A 80 -4.00 -2.14 -12.35
C VAL A 80 -3.35 -1.17 -11.37
N GLY A 81 -3.88 -1.05 -10.15
CA GLY A 81 -3.27 -0.25 -9.08
C GLY A 81 -1.89 -0.74 -8.67
N LEU A 82 -1.66 -2.06 -8.64
CA LEU A 82 -0.35 -2.66 -8.37
C LEU A 82 0.63 -2.39 -9.52
N ALA A 83 0.23 -2.60 -10.78
CA ALA A 83 1.07 -2.28 -11.94
C ALA A 83 1.44 -0.78 -11.99
N ALA A 84 0.52 0.10 -11.59
CA ALA A 84 0.73 1.55 -11.52
C ALA A 84 1.73 2.00 -10.42
N THR A 85 2.22 1.10 -9.54
CA THR A 85 3.31 1.44 -8.60
C THR A 85 4.72 1.23 -9.16
N GLY A 86 4.87 0.88 -10.45
CA GLY A 86 6.16 0.85 -11.13
C GLY A 86 6.82 -0.54 -11.25
N SER A 87 6.10 -1.62 -10.94
CA SER A 87 6.51 -2.99 -11.29
C SER A 87 6.34 -3.20 -12.80
N SER A 88 7.27 -2.66 -13.60
CA SER A 88 7.11 -2.55 -15.06
C SER A 88 7.45 -3.81 -15.86
N ASP A 89 7.83 -4.91 -15.20
CA ASP A 89 8.02 -6.22 -15.84
C ASP A 89 7.31 -7.30 -15.00
N SER A 90 6.15 -7.74 -15.50
CA SER A 90 5.25 -8.73 -14.90
C SER A 90 4.64 -8.37 -13.53
N ILE A 91 3.54 -9.07 -13.20
CA ILE A 91 3.04 -9.12 -11.83
C ILE A 91 3.99 -10.09 -11.11
N ASP A 92 4.99 -9.55 -10.40
CA ASP A 92 5.84 -10.34 -9.50
C ASP A 92 4.94 -10.92 -8.38
N VAL A 93 4.44 -12.13 -8.63
CA VAL A 93 4.02 -13.04 -7.56
C VAL A 93 5.26 -13.22 -6.69
N PRO A 94 5.18 -12.99 -5.36
CA PRO A 94 6.36 -13.04 -4.50
C PRO A 94 7.18 -14.30 -4.76
N SER A 95 8.46 -14.12 -5.12
CA SER A 95 9.37 -15.20 -5.47
C SER A 95 9.65 -16.07 -4.25
N ASN A 96 8.74 -17.01 -4.02
CA ASN A 96 8.85 -18.02 -2.99
C ASN A 96 9.92 -19.03 -3.45
N PRO A 97 11.03 -19.23 -2.71
CA PRO A 97 12.08 -20.17 -3.09
C PRO A 97 11.63 -21.65 -3.15
N LEU A 98 10.36 -21.92 -2.84
CA LEU A 98 9.70 -23.22 -2.95
C LEU A 98 8.82 -23.39 -4.21
N VAL A 99 8.75 -22.38 -5.10
CA VAL A 99 7.87 -22.37 -6.28
C VAL A 99 8.68 -22.15 -7.57
N SER A 100 8.60 -23.09 -8.51
CA SER A 100 9.17 -22.97 -9.85
C SER A 100 8.27 -22.10 -10.75
N ASN A 101 8.89 -21.22 -11.55
CA ASN A 101 8.17 -20.33 -12.47
C ASN A 101 7.48 -21.05 -13.65
N SER A 102 7.69 -22.36 -13.82
CA SER A 102 7.17 -23.16 -14.93
C SER A 102 5.71 -23.58 -14.79
N ASP A 103 5.17 -23.63 -13.56
CA ASP A 103 3.81 -24.13 -13.28
C ASP A 103 2.79 -23.02 -12.96
N LEU A 104 3.19 -21.75 -13.10
CA LEU A 104 2.31 -20.61 -12.80
C LEU A 104 1.18 -20.52 -13.84
N PRO A 105 -0.11 -20.55 -13.42
CA PRO A 105 -1.23 -20.34 -14.33
C PRO A 105 -1.15 -18.98 -15.03
N SER A 106 -1.74 -18.85 -16.22
CA SER A 106 -1.71 -17.58 -16.96
C SER A 106 -2.23 -16.41 -16.08
N PRO A 107 -1.68 -15.19 -16.19
CA PRO A 107 -2.09 -14.07 -15.33
C PRO A 107 -3.61 -13.82 -15.31
N TRP A 108 -4.28 -14.04 -16.45
CA TRP A 108 -5.73 -13.99 -16.59
C TRP A 108 -6.48 -15.07 -15.81
N SER A 109 -5.92 -16.27 -15.70
CA SER A 109 -6.52 -17.35 -14.89
C SER A 109 -6.37 -17.10 -13.39
N ILE A 110 -5.24 -16.51 -12.95
CA ILE A 110 -5.04 -16.08 -11.55
C ILE A 110 -6.04 -14.97 -11.18
N LEU A 111 -6.18 -13.95 -12.06
CA LEU A 111 -7.20 -12.89 -11.91
C LEU A 111 -8.62 -13.46 -11.76
N PHE A 112 -9.00 -14.44 -12.60
CA PHE A 112 -10.30 -15.10 -12.51
C PHE A 112 -10.47 -15.91 -11.23
N GLN A 113 -9.46 -16.69 -10.81
CA GLN A 113 -9.49 -17.46 -9.57
C GLN A 113 -9.75 -16.56 -8.36
N PHE A 114 -8.96 -15.48 -8.19
CA PHE A 114 -9.20 -14.51 -7.11
C PHE A 114 -10.60 -13.88 -7.17
N ALA A 115 -11.03 -13.42 -8.35
CA ALA A 115 -12.36 -12.83 -8.52
C ALA A 115 -13.50 -13.81 -8.21
N ALA A 116 -13.34 -15.10 -8.50
CA ALA A 116 -14.32 -16.14 -8.20
C ALA A 116 -14.43 -16.48 -6.70
N GLN A 117 -13.37 -16.26 -5.90
CA GLN A 117 -13.43 -16.43 -4.44
C GLN A 117 -14.17 -15.28 -3.74
N LEU A 118 -14.09 -14.05 -4.27
CA LEU A 118 -14.66 -12.86 -3.60
C LEU A 118 -16.18 -12.94 -3.32
N PRO A 119 -17.06 -13.44 -4.23
CA PRO A 119 -18.48 -13.63 -3.91
C PRO A 119 -18.71 -14.56 -2.72
N ALA A 120 -17.93 -15.65 -2.60
CA ALA A 120 -18.05 -16.59 -1.50
C ALA A 120 -17.59 -15.99 -0.17
N LEU A 121 -16.45 -15.28 -0.15
CA LEU A 121 -16.03 -14.45 0.98
C LEU A 121 -17.09 -13.41 1.37
N GLY A 122 -17.72 -12.77 0.38
CA GLY A 122 -18.81 -11.81 0.56
C GLY A 122 -20.07 -12.40 1.21
N MET A 123 -20.21 -13.73 1.22
CA MET A 123 -21.26 -14.48 1.90
C MET A 123 -20.72 -15.24 3.11
N LEU A 124 -19.67 -14.73 3.77
CA LEU A 124 -19.07 -15.32 4.99
C LEU A 124 -18.37 -16.67 4.78
N GLY A 125 -17.94 -16.94 3.54
CA GLY A 125 -16.91 -17.94 3.26
C GLY A 125 -15.57 -17.57 3.88
N SER A 126 -14.68 -18.55 3.99
CA SER A 126 -13.30 -18.39 4.47
C SER A 126 -12.36 -18.99 3.43
N LEU A 127 -11.46 -18.19 2.87
CA LEU A 127 -10.48 -18.67 1.89
C LEU A 127 -9.50 -19.59 2.60
N SER A 128 -9.72 -20.89 2.45
CA SER A 128 -9.04 -21.91 3.26
C SER A 128 -8.59 -23.08 2.40
N GLY A 129 -7.52 -23.74 2.84
CA GLY A 129 -6.96 -24.91 2.17
C GLY A 129 -6.22 -25.79 3.15
N ALA A 130 -6.09 -27.06 2.78
CA ALA A 130 -5.41 -28.08 3.56
C ALA A 130 -4.34 -28.77 2.71
N VAL A 131 -3.25 -29.20 3.35
CA VAL A 131 -2.19 -30.02 2.76
C VAL A 131 -1.75 -31.08 3.78
N SER A 132 -1.56 -32.30 3.31
CA SER A 132 -0.89 -33.36 4.07
C SER A 132 0.61 -33.21 3.92
N ILE A 133 1.31 -32.93 5.02
CA ILE A 133 2.77 -32.88 5.09
C ILE A 133 3.23 -34.22 5.67
N ASP A 134 4.10 -34.95 4.98
CA ASP A 134 4.81 -36.07 5.60
C ASP A 134 5.86 -35.51 6.54
N ALA A 135 5.65 -35.67 7.85
CA ALA A 135 6.57 -35.25 8.90
C ALA A 135 7.51 -36.40 9.34
N GLY A 136 7.69 -37.41 8.49
CA GLY A 136 8.64 -38.52 8.67
C GLY A 136 8.33 -39.31 9.94
N MET A 137 9.17 -39.13 10.97
CA MET A 137 9.00 -39.81 12.27
C MET A 137 7.69 -39.47 13.01
N PHE A 138 6.99 -38.39 12.61
CA PHE A 138 5.69 -38.01 13.17
C PHE A 138 4.50 -38.42 12.28
N GLY A 139 4.74 -39.12 11.16
CA GLY A 139 3.71 -39.51 10.20
C GLY A 139 3.15 -38.34 9.38
N SER A 140 2.01 -38.53 8.73
CA SER A 140 1.36 -37.48 7.95
C SER A 140 0.59 -36.50 8.86
N VAL A 141 0.96 -35.22 8.79
CA VAL A 141 0.34 -34.14 9.54
C VAL A 141 -0.44 -33.26 8.57
N GLN A 142 -1.73 -33.08 8.83
CA GLN A 142 -2.55 -32.18 8.03
C GLN A 142 -2.37 -30.73 8.51
N ALA A 143 -1.77 -29.91 7.65
CA ALA A 143 -1.70 -28.47 7.82
C ALA A 143 -2.89 -27.80 7.12
N THR A 144 -3.49 -26.83 7.79
CA THR A 144 -4.59 -26.01 7.28
C THR A 144 -4.22 -24.55 7.42
N ILE A 145 -4.61 -23.75 6.43
CA ILE A 145 -4.56 -22.29 6.48
C ILE A 145 -5.91 -21.72 6.09
N GLY A 146 -6.28 -20.58 6.68
CA GLY A 146 -7.54 -19.91 6.43
C GLY A 146 -7.43 -18.40 6.55
N ILE A 147 -8.05 -17.67 5.63
CA ILE A 147 -8.21 -16.21 5.68
C ILE A 147 -9.71 -15.91 5.65
N THR A 148 -10.18 -15.14 6.63
CA THR A 148 -11.56 -14.67 6.73
C THR A 148 -11.59 -13.17 6.61
N MET A 149 -12.24 -12.67 5.55
CA MET A 149 -12.58 -11.27 5.39
C MET A 149 -13.89 -11.17 4.61
N VAL A 150 -14.69 -10.14 4.88
CA VAL A 150 -15.93 -9.90 4.15
C VAL A 150 -15.74 -8.70 3.21
N PRO A 151 -15.68 -8.89 1.87
CA PRO A 151 -15.65 -7.80 0.91
C PRO A 151 -17.03 -7.12 0.84
N LEU A 152 -17.34 -6.26 1.81
CA LEU A 152 -18.68 -5.73 2.06
C LEU A 152 -19.30 -4.95 0.90
N ALA A 153 -18.50 -4.30 0.04
CA ALA A 153 -19.02 -3.72 -1.20
C ALA A 153 -19.65 -4.80 -2.08
N LEU A 154 -18.98 -5.94 -2.24
CA LEU A 154 -19.46 -7.06 -3.06
C LEU A 154 -20.66 -7.76 -2.42
N THR A 155 -20.71 -7.85 -1.08
CA THR A 155 -21.91 -8.28 -0.35
C THR A 155 -23.09 -7.34 -0.64
N ALA A 156 -22.88 -6.03 -0.60
CA ALA A 156 -23.92 -5.04 -0.92
C ALA A 156 -24.36 -5.11 -2.40
N ILE A 157 -23.42 -5.27 -3.33
CA ILE A 157 -23.70 -5.49 -4.77
C ILE A 157 -24.53 -6.76 -4.97
N SER A 158 -24.19 -7.85 -4.28
CA SER A 158 -24.95 -9.10 -4.32
C SER A 158 -26.40 -8.88 -3.89
N VAL A 159 -26.62 -8.20 -2.76
CA VAL A 159 -27.96 -7.87 -2.24
C VAL A 159 -28.73 -6.98 -3.22
N VAL A 160 -28.10 -5.97 -3.81
CA VAL A 160 -28.71 -5.08 -4.82
C VAL A 160 -29.09 -5.86 -6.08
N ALA A 161 -28.20 -6.71 -6.59
CA ALA A 161 -28.44 -7.55 -7.77
C ALA A 161 -29.56 -8.57 -7.52
N LEU A 162 -29.57 -9.24 -6.36
CA LEU A 162 -30.64 -10.15 -5.93
C LEU A 162 -31.99 -9.43 -5.82
N PHE A 163 -32.01 -8.21 -5.26
CA PHE A 163 -33.22 -7.42 -5.12
C PHE A 163 -33.78 -6.99 -6.46
N TRP A 164 -32.97 -6.37 -7.32
CA TRP A 164 -33.42 -5.89 -8.63
C TRP A 164 -33.71 -7.02 -9.61
N GLY A 165 -32.91 -8.09 -9.64
CA GLY A 165 -33.18 -9.28 -10.45
C GLY A 165 -34.49 -9.96 -10.04
N SER A 166 -34.73 -10.11 -8.73
CA SER A 166 -36.00 -10.62 -8.21
C SER A 166 -37.19 -9.70 -8.50
N ARG A 167 -37.02 -8.37 -8.39
CA ARG A 167 -38.07 -7.38 -8.67
C ARG A 167 -38.39 -7.31 -10.17
N LEU A 168 -37.40 -7.47 -11.03
CA LEU A 168 -37.57 -7.53 -12.48
C LEU A 168 -38.26 -8.82 -12.90
N ALA A 169 -37.84 -9.97 -12.36
CA ALA A 169 -38.50 -11.26 -12.60
C ALA A 169 -39.99 -11.24 -12.20
N GLU A 170 -40.33 -10.64 -11.05
CA GLU A 170 -41.72 -10.47 -10.60
C GLU A 170 -42.52 -9.50 -11.47
N ARG A 171 -41.88 -8.48 -12.08
CA ARG A 171 -42.54 -7.57 -13.03
C ARG A 171 -42.82 -8.25 -14.39
N LEU A 172 -41.88 -9.07 -14.87
CA LEU A 172 -41.99 -9.77 -16.15
C LEU A 172 -42.91 -10.99 -16.08
N ALA A 173 -42.91 -11.70 -14.95
CA ALA A 173 -43.70 -12.91 -14.73
C ALA A 173 -44.30 -12.92 -13.31
N PRO A 174 -45.38 -12.16 -13.06
CA PRO A 174 -45.99 -12.03 -11.74
C PRO A 174 -46.40 -13.36 -11.10
N SER A 175 -46.16 -13.47 -9.80
CA SER A 175 -46.55 -14.62 -8.98
C SER A 175 -48.03 -14.62 -8.66
N SER A 176 -48.68 -15.78 -8.77
CA SER A 176 -50.11 -15.96 -8.49
C SER A 176 -50.51 -15.83 -7.01
N GLY A 177 -49.55 -15.86 -6.09
CA GLY A 177 -49.84 -15.82 -4.64
C GLY A 177 -48.61 -15.80 -3.75
N ARG A 178 -48.83 -15.88 -2.43
CA ARG A 178 -47.74 -15.90 -1.44
C ARG A 178 -46.85 -17.14 -1.59
N LEU A 179 -47.42 -18.35 -1.63
CA LEU A 179 -46.65 -19.59 -1.70
C LEU A 179 -45.71 -19.65 -2.93
N GLN A 180 -46.19 -19.19 -4.10
CA GLN A 180 -45.35 -19.14 -5.31
C GLN A 180 -44.17 -18.16 -5.17
N ARG A 181 -44.36 -16.99 -4.55
CA ARG A 181 -43.27 -16.03 -4.30
C ARG A 181 -42.20 -16.61 -3.39
N TRP A 182 -42.60 -17.35 -2.36
CA TRP A 182 -41.68 -18.05 -1.47
C TRP A 182 -40.94 -19.17 -2.22
N ALA A 183 -41.64 -19.99 -3.00
CA ALA A 183 -41.02 -21.04 -3.83
C ALA A 183 -39.99 -20.46 -4.83
N GLN A 184 -40.32 -19.38 -5.54
CA GLN A 184 -39.39 -18.70 -6.44
C GLN A 184 -38.19 -18.08 -5.70
N ALA A 185 -38.37 -17.55 -4.48
CA ALA A 185 -37.27 -17.04 -3.68
C ALA A 185 -36.36 -18.16 -3.15
N VAL A 186 -36.91 -19.31 -2.76
CA VAL A 186 -36.14 -20.52 -2.40
C VAL A 186 -35.34 -21.03 -3.60
N VAL A 187 -35.97 -21.19 -4.76
CA VAL A 187 -35.29 -21.66 -5.99
C VAL A 187 -34.22 -20.67 -6.45
N GLY A 188 -34.47 -19.35 -6.34
CA GLY A 188 -33.46 -18.33 -6.62
C GLY A 188 -32.29 -18.35 -5.62
N GLY A 189 -32.56 -18.60 -4.33
CA GLY A 189 -31.52 -18.75 -3.32
C GLY A 189 -30.66 -20.00 -3.52
N ILE A 190 -31.28 -21.12 -3.91
CA ILE A 190 -30.56 -22.34 -4.29
C ILE A 190 -29.67 -22.07 -5.51
N ALA A 191 -30.21 -21.47 -6.57
CA ALA A 191 -29.44 -21.17 -7.78
C ALA A 191 -28.25 -20.23 -7.51
N PHE A 192 -28.47 -19.15 -6.73
CA PHE A 192 -27.40 -18.21 -6.35
C PHE A 192 -26.32 -18.90 -5.51
N SER A 193 -26.71 -19.66 -4.48
CA SER A 193 -25.77 -20.34 -3.59
C SER A 193 -24.98 -21.45 -4.30
N LEU A 194 -25.64 -22.26 -5.15
CA LEU A 194 -24.98 -23.30 -5.94
C LEU A 194 -23.94 -22.71 -6.90
N LEU A 195 -24.32 -21.72 -7.72
CA LEU A 195 -23.39 -21.12 -8.70
C LEU A 195 -22.18 -20.49 -8.01
N LEU A 196 -22.40 -19.76 -6.92
CA LEU A 196 -21.36 -19.13 -6.13
C LEU A 196 -20.35 -20.13 -5.57
N ASN A 197 -20.81 -21.22 -4.96
CA ASN A 197 -19.90 -22.20 -4.34
C ASN A 197 -19.28 -23.18 -5.35
N VAL A 198 -20.00 -23.56 -6.42
CA VAL A 198 -19.46 -24.39 -7.50
C VAL A 198 -18.35 -23.65 -8.25
N ILE A 199 -18.55 -22.37 -8.57
CA ILE A 199 -17.54 -21.59 -9.30
C ILE A 199 -16.36 -21.21 -8.41
N ALA A 200 -16.57 -20.88 -7.13
CA ALA A 200 -15.48 -20.72 -6.17
C ALA A 200 -14.63 -22.01 -6.04
N THR A 201 -15.28 -23.18 -6.01
CA THR A 201 -14.58 -24.47 -5.93
C THR A 201 -13.82 -24.80 -7.22
N ALA A 202 -14.45 -24.61 -8.38
CA ALA A 202 -13.85 -24.86 -9.68
C ALA A 202 -12.68 -23.90 -9.99
N ALA A 203 -12.74 -22.68 -9.46
CA ALA A 203 -11.72 -21.64 -9.59
C ALA A 203 -10.86 -21.50 -8.32
N SER A 204 -10.65 -22.59 -7.59
CA SER A 204 -9.77 -22.64 -6.42
C SER A 204 -8.34 -22.21 -6.77
N ILE A 205 -7.72 -21.44 -5.88
CA ILE A 205 -6.38 -20.90 -6.08
C ILE A 205 -5.39 -21.99 -5.69
N LYS A 206 -4.54 -22.42 -6.62
CA LYS A 206 -3.55 -23.48 -6.39
C LYS A 206 -2.21 -22.86 -6.01
N ILE A 207 -1.69 -23.26 -4.86
CA ILE A 207 -0.36 -22.87 -4.38
C ILE A 207 0.45 -24.15 -4.21
N THR A 208 1.37 -24.40 -5.14
CA THR A 208 2.40 -25.44 -5.00
C THR A 208 3.34 -25.05 -3.88
N ALA A 209 3.62 -25.95 -2.95
CA ALA A 209 4.52 -25.76 -1.81
C ALA A 209 5.78 -26.63 -1.90
N SER A 210 5.73 -27.72 -2.68
CA SER A 210 6.87 -28.53 -3.15
C SER A 210 6.41 -29.40 -4.32
N GLU A 211 7.33 -30.16 -4.94
CA GLU A 211 7.00 -31.13 -6.01
C GLU A 211 5.92 -32.17 -5.64
N HIS A 212 5.64 -32.37 -4.35
CA HIS A 212 4.70 -33.37 -3.85
C HIS A 212 3.59 -32.78 -2.97
N ALA A 213 3.54 -31.46 -2.78
CA ALA A 213 2.58 -30.80 -1.90
C ALA A 213 1.98 -29.54 -2.55
N ALA A 214 0.66 -29.53 -2.75
CA ALA A 214 -0.06 -28.37 -3.26
C ALA A 214 -1.29 -28.07 -2.39
N ILE A 215 -1.43 -26.80 -1.98
CA ILE A 215 -2.59 -26.28 -1.26
C ILE A 215 -3.59 -25.74 -2.29
N ASN A 216 -4.82 -26.23 -2.26
CA ASN A 216 -5.93 -25.62 -2.99
C ASN A 216 -6.71 -24.72 -2.01
N LEU A 217 -6.66 -23.41 -2.21
CA LEU A 217 -7.45 -22.45 -1.44
C LEU A 217 -8.84 -22.27 -2.07
N ASN A 218 -9.88 -22.46 -1.25
CA ASN A 218 -11.27 -22.29 -1.63
C ASN A 218 -12.00 -21.48 -0.55
N ALA A 219 -12.79 -20.48 -0.96
CA ALA A 219 -13.67 -19.71 -0.09
C ALA A 219 -15.06 -20.34 0.08
N GLY A 220 -15.43 -21.27 -0.80
CA GLY A 220 -16.67 -22.04 -0.72
C GLY A 220 -16.64 -23.05 0.42
N ASN A 221 -17.46 -22.81 1.45
CA ASN A 221 -17.61 -23.67 2.62
C ASN A 221 -19.09 -23.75 3.05
N PHE A 222 -19.38 -24.43 4.18
CA PHE A 222 -20.76 -24.53 4.69
C PHE A 222 -21.41 -23.17 5.00
N ALA A 223 -20.63 -22.22 5.53
CA ALA A 223 -21.13 -20.89 5.86
C ALA A 223 -21.51 -20.10 4.61
N SER A 224 -20.68 -20.09 3.56
CA SER A 224 -21.02 -19.43 2.29
C SER A 224 -22.21 -20.06 1.58
N ILE A 225 -22.37 -21.40 1.64
CA ILE A 225 -23.57 -22.08 1.12
C ILE A 225 -24.83 -21.61 1.85
N PHE A 226 -24.82 -21.67 3.19
CA PHE A 226 -25.98 -21.36 4.01
C PHE A 226 -26.35 -19.87 3.96
N VAL A 227 -25.37 -18.99 4.11
CA VAL A 227 -25.57 -17.53 4.12
C VAL A 227 -26.00 -17.02 2.75
N ALA A 228 -25.37 -17.47 1.66
CA ALA A 228 -25.79 -17.10 0.30
C ALA A 228 -27.25 -17.49 0.04
N PHE A 229 -27.66 -18.69 0.48
CA PHE A 229 -29.05 -19.14 0.38
C PHE A 229 -30.00 -18.26 1.21
N ILE A 230 -29.71 -18.01 2.49
CA ILE A 230 -30.57 -17.22 3.38
C ILE A 230 -30.68 -15.76 2.92
N VAL A 231 -29.56 -15.12 2.52
CA VAL A 231 -29.56 -13.74 2.00
C VAL A 231 -30.40 -13.65 0.73
N ALA A 232 -30.18 -14.54 -0.24
CA ALA A 232 -30.93 -14.56 -1.50
C ALA A 232 -32.42 -14.88 -1.30
N LEU A 233 -32.76 -15.77 -0.36
CA LEU A 233 -34.14 -16.06 0.03
C LEU A 233 -34.83 -14.82 0.62
N LEU A 234 -34.24 -14.18 1.64
CA LEU A 234 -34.83 -13.03 2.32
C LEU A 234 -34.96 -11.81 1.40
N VAL A 235 -33.92 -11.51 0.63
CA VAL A 235 -33.94 -10.44 -0.38
C VAL A 235 -34.93 -10.76 -1.50
N GLY A 236 -35.00 -12.02 -1.93
CA GLY A 236 -35.94 -12.49 -2.94
C GLY A 236 -37.40 -12.40 -2.52
N ILE A 237 -37.72 -12.65 -1.24
CA ILE A 237 -39.05 -12.44 -0.66
C ILE A 237 -39.36 -10.94 -0.58
N ALA A 238 -38.41 -10.13 -0.10
CA ALA A 238 -38.57 -8.67 0.05
C ALA A 238 -38.81 -7.96 -1.29
N ALA A 239 -38.08 -8.34 -2.34
CA ALA A 239 -38.28 -7.80 -3.68
C ALA A 239 -39.65 -8.16 -4.28
N ARG A 240 -40.17 -9.37 -3.98
CA ARG A 240 -41.46 -9.87 -4.47
C ARG A 240 -42.66 -9.44 -3.60
N THR A 241 -42.45 -8.77 -2.47
CA THR A 241 -43.56 -8.28 -1.62
C THR A 241 -44.02 -6.87 -2.04
N GLU A 242 -45.25 -6.78 -2.51
CA GLU A 242 -45.89 -5.49 -2.84
C GLU A 242 -46.39 -4.78 -1.59
N ARG A 243 -46.37 -3.44 -1.59
CA ARG A 243 -46.92 -2.64 -0.48
C ARG A 243 -48.42 -2.86 -0.25
N ARG A 244 -49.18 -3.31 -1.25
CA ARG A 244 -50.60 -3.64 -1.11
C ARG A 244 -50.86 -4.83 -0.19
N ASP A 245 -49.92 -5.78 -0.06
CA ASP A 245 -50.03 -6.95 0.85
C ASP A 245 -49.96 -6.59 2.34
N GLN A 246 -49.46 -5.40 2.70
CA GLN A 246 -49.25 -5.00 4.10
C GLN A 246 -50.53 -4.57 4.84
N LYS A 247 -51.68 -4.52 4.15
CA LYS A 247 -52.95 -4.01 4.71
C LYS A 247 -53.61 -4.89 5.79
N THR A 248 -53.12 -6.11 6.04
CA THR A 248 -53.83 -7.11 6.85
C THR A 248 -53.26 -7.33 8.26
N VAL A 249 -52.51 -6.39 8.82
CA VAL A 249 -51.98 -6.50 10.20
C VAL A 249 -52.28 -5.22 10.97
N SER A 250 -53.24 -5.29 11.89
CA SER A 250 -53.60 -4.24 12.85
C SER A 250 -53.17 -4.61 14.27
N GLY A 251 -53.30 -3.67 15.22
CA GLY A 251 -53.04 -3.91 16.65
C GLY A 251 -51.56 -4.06 17.03
N ARG A 252 -51.31 -4.70 18.19
CA ARG A 252 -50.00 -4.73 18.87
C ARG A 252 -48.86 -5.27 18.00
N VAL A 253 -49.13 -6.26 17.13
CA VAL A 253 -48.12 -6.83 16.21
C VAL A 253 -47.69 -5.82 15.15
N ALA A 254 -48.62 -5.00 14.63
CA ALA A 254 -48.31 -3.93 13.68
C ALA A 254 -47.45 -2.84 14.34
N TYR A 255 -47.81 -2.44 15.56
CA TYR A 255 -47.06 -1.48 16.36
C TYR A 255 -45.61 -1.94 16.59
N LEU A 256 -45.43 -3.14 17.15
CA LEU A 256 -44.10 -3.72 17.42
C LEU A 256 -43.24 -3.86 16.15
N ARG A 257 -43.84 -4.29 15.03
CA ARG A 257 -43.15 -4.35 13.74
C ARG A 257 -42.73 -2.97 13.24
N SER A 258 -43.56 -1.94 13.45
CA SER A 258 -43.22 -0.57 13.06
C SER A 258 -42.12 0.05 13.93
N LEU A 259 -42.14 -0.18 15.25
CA LEU A 259 -41.06 0.20 16.17
C LEU A 259 -39.73 -0.44 15.76
N LEU A 260 -39.72 -1.75 15.50
CA LEU A 260 -38.50 -2.46 15.08
C LEU A 260 -37.96 -1.91 13.75
N ARG A 261 -38.84 -1.73 12.76
CA ARG A 261 -38.49 -1.12 11.46
C ARG A 261 -37.85 0.27 11.63
N ASP A 262 -38.43 1.09 12.51
CA ASP A 262 -38.00 2.47 12.69
C ASP A 262 -36.72 2.57 13.56
N ALA A 263 -36.49 1.62 14.47
CA ALA A 263 -35.25 1.49 15.23
C ALA A 263 -34.10 0.99 14.34
N VAL A 264 -34.36 0.01 13.48
CA VAL A 264 -33.41 -0.43 12.44
C VAL A 264 -33.06 0.71 11.49
N LEU A 265 -34.03 1.54 11.11
CA LEU A 265 -33.75 2.73 10.32
C LEU A 265 -32.91 3.75 11.10
N ALA A 266 -33.18 3.98 12.38
CA ALA A 266 -32.37 4.89 13.20
C ALA A 266 -30.91 4.42 13.31
N ALA A 267 -30.67 3.13 13.56
CA ALA A 267 -29.33 2.54 13.55
C ALA A 267 -28.66 2.60 12.15
N THR A 268 -29.45 2.44 11.08
CA THR A 268 -28.96 2.56 9.69
C THR A 268 -28.60 4.01 9.34
N VAL A 269 -29.37 4.99 9.81
CA VAL A 269 -29.05 6.43 9.68
C VAL A 269 -27.80 6.76 10.49
N HIS A 270 -27.64 6.18 11.67
CA HIS A 270 -26.47 6.35 12.52
C HIS A 270 -25.19 5.85 11.82
N LEU A 271 -25.17 4.58 11.43
CA LEU A 271 -24.05 3.98 10.71
C LEU A 271 -23.80 4.70 9.38
N GLY A 272 -24.86 4.95 8.60
CA GLY A 272 -24.80 5.60 7.29
C GLY A 272 -24.22 7.02 7.33
N ALA A 273 -24.67 7.86 8.28
CA ALA A 273 -24.17 9.23 8.45
C ALA A 273 -22.70 9.27 8.88
N PHE A 274 -22.22 8.23 9.57
CA PHE A 274 -20.80 8.08 9.89
C PHE A 274 -19.99 7.62 8.66
N VAL A 275 -20.34 6.47 8.07
CA VAL A 275 -19.51 5.86 7.02
C VAL A 275 -19.48 6.67 5.72
N VAL A 276 -20.52 7.44 5.40
CA VAL A 276 -20.54 8.31 4.21
C VAL A 276 -19.48 9.43 4.28
N ILE A 277 -19.00 9.78 5.48
CA ILE A 277 -17.89 10.72 5.70
C ILE A 277 -16.58 9.96 5.95
N ALA A 278 -16.59 8.95 6.82
CA ALA A 278 -15.38 8.23 7.19
C ALA A 278 -14.73 7.45 6.03
N VAL A 279 -15.53 6.85 5.14
CA VAL A 279 -15.02 6.03 4.03
C VAL A 279 -14.24 6.88 3.00
N PRO A 280 -14.77 7.99 2.44
CA PRO A 280 -13.99 8.85 1.54
C PRO A 280 -12.69 9.38 2.16
N VAL A 281 -12.71 9.70 3.46
CA VAL A 281 -11.53 10.20 4.19
C VAL A 281 -10.45 9.14 4.31
N VAL A 282 -10.80 7.90 4.70
CA VAL A 282 -9.79 6.83 4.80
C VAL A 282 -9.25 6.42 3.43
N VAL A 283 -10.07 6.45 2.37
CA VAL A 283 -9.61 6.21 0.99
C VAL A 283 -8.59 7.25 0.54
N ALA A 284 -8.83 8.54 0.83
CA ALA A 284 -7.87 9.60 0.53
C ALA A 284 -6.56 9.44 1.34
N VAL A 285 -6.64 9.22 2.66
CA VAL A 285 -5.46 9.08 3.52
C VAL A 285 -4.63 7.85 3.17
N VAL A 286 -5.27 6.70 2.95
CA VAL A 286 -4.59 5.46 2.57
C VAL A 286 -4.06 5.53 1.13
N GLY A 287 -4.81 6.11 0.19
CA GLY A 287 -4.34 6.31 -1.19
C GLY A 287 -3.10 7.22 -1.28
N VAL A 288 -3.01 8.27 -0.45
CA VAL A 288 -1.82 9.12 -0.35
C VAL A 288 -0.63 8.36 0.28
N LYS A 289 -0.88 7.54 1.31
CA LYS A 289 0.20 6.83 2.03
C LYS A 289 0.69 5.54 1.35
N ALA A 290 -0.17 4.83 0.63
CA ALA A 290 0.08 3.51 0.06
C ALA A 290 -0.14 3.44 -1.47
N GLY A 291 -0.29 4.61 -2.12
CA GLY A 291 -0.28 4.75 -3.57
C GLY A 291 -1.51 4.20 -4.31
N TRP A 292 -1.37 4.11 -5.63
CA TRP A 292 -2.45 3.72 -6.55
C TRP A 292 -3.00 2.32 -6.30
N ALA A 293 -2.19 1.37 -5.83
CA ALA A 293 -2.64 0.03 -5.44
C ALA A 293 -3.72 0.09 -4.36
N ALA A 294 -3.49 0.86 -3.29
CA ALA A 294 -4.44 1.01 -2.20
C ALA A 294 -5.64 1.89 -2.60
N PHE A 295 -5.42 2.91 -3.44
CA PHE A 295 -6.50 3.76 -3.95
C PHE A 295 -7.46 3.01 -4.90
N LEU A 296 -6.97 2.23 -5.87
CA LEU A 296 -7.86 1.53 -6.82
C LEU A 296 -8.51 0.28 -6.24
N SER A 297 -7.89 -0.37 -5.25
CA SER A 297 -8.51 -1.50 -4.50
C SER A 297 -9.52 -1.07 -3.44
N PHE A 298 -9.79 0.24 -3.27
CA PHE A 298 -10.64 0.78 -2.20
C PHE A 298 -12.00 0.09 -2.02
N PRO A 299 -12.74 -0.36 -3.06
CA PRO A 299 -14.05 -0.97 -2.83
C PRO A 299 -13.97 -2.29 -2.05
N LEU A 300 -12.82 -2.99 -2.08
CA LEU A 300 -12.62 -4.26 -1.38
C LEU A 300 -12.40 -4.05 0.13
N TRP A 301 -11.67 -3.00 0.53
CA TRP A 301 -11.24 -2.79 1.92
C TRP A 301 -11.93 -1.62 2.63
N ALA A 302 -12.30 -0.55 1.92
CA ALA A 302 -12.74 0.70 2.54
C ALA A 302 -14.08 0.63 3.28
N PRO A 303 -15.08 -0.16 2.87
CA PRO A 303 -16.28 -0.36 3.68
C PRO A 303 -15.98 -1.06 5.02
N THR A 304 -15.06 -2.03 5.02
CA THR A 304 -14.61 -2.75 6.23
C THR A 304 -13.83 -1.81 7.15
N ALA A 305 -12.92 -1.00 6.60
CA ALA A 305 -12.27 0.09 7.32
C ALA A 305 -13.29 1.11 7.87
N GLY A 306 -14.38 1.37 7.14
CA GLY A 306 -15.50 2.18 7.62
C GLY A 306 -16.19 1.63 8.87
N LEU A 307 -16.35 0.30 8.98
CA LEU A 307 -16.87 -0.35 10.19
C LEU A 307 -15.88 -0.30 11.36
N LEU A 308 -14.58 -0.48 11.09
CA LEU A 308 -13.52 -0.34 12.09
C LEU A 308 -13.47 1.09 12.65
N LEU A 309 -13.45 2.09 11.77
CA LEU A 309 -13.50 3.51 12.15
C LEU A 309 -14.79 3.87 12.88
N PHE A 310 -15.93 3.27 12.50
CA PHE A 310 -17.18 3.41 13.24
C PHE A 310 -17.01 2.89 14.67
N GLY A 311 -16.48 1.68 14.88
CA GLY A 311 -16.15 1.19 16.22
C GLY A 311 -15.27 2.16 17.01
N MET A 312 -14.15 2.59 16.43
CA MET A 312 -13.18 3.50 17.07
C MET A 312 -13.82 4.84 17.49
N GLY A 313 -14.64 5.44 16.63
CA GLY A 313 -15.37 6.69 16.94
C GLY A 313 -16.40 6.53 18.05
N HIS A 314 -16.84 5.30 18.34
CA HIS A 314 -17.77 4.96 19.41
C HIS A 314 -17.06 4.41 20.66
N LEU A 315 -15.75 4.65 20.77
CA LEU A 315 -14.87 4.26 21.88
C LEU A 315 -14.62 2.74 21.99
N ALA A 316 -14.89 1.97 20.93
CA ALA A 316 -14.45 0.58 20.89
C ALA A 316 -12.92 0.51 20.74
N ALA A 317 -12.31 -0.45 21.43
CA ALA A 317 -10.92 -0.78 21.22
C ALA A 317 -10.75 -1.43 19.85
N PHE A 318 -9.77 -0.95 19.10
CA PHE A 318 -9.35 -1.49 17.82
C PHE A 318 -7.96 -2.10 17.98
N GLY A 319 -7.72 -3.29 17.46
CA GLY A 319 -6.43 -3.94 17.65
C GLY A 319 -5.94 -4.79 16.49
N ARG A 320 -4.63 -4.97 16.49
CA ARG A 320 -3.92 -6.07 15.80
C ARG A 320 -3.56 -7.11 16.85
N SER A 321 -3.84 -8.38 16.57
CA SER A 321 -3.33 -9.51 17.34
C SER A 321 -2.57 -10.46 16.43
N ALA A 322 -1.51 -11.07 16.96
CA ALA A 322 -0.78 -12.18 16.36
C ALA A 322 -0.40 -13.15 17.48
N GLU A 323 -0.89 -14.37 17.39
CA GLU A 323 -0.67 -15.44 18.37
C GLU A 323 -0.10 -16.65 17.65
N GLY A 324 0.92 -17.27 18.24
CA GLY A 324 1.55 -18.49 17.76
C GLY A 324 1.80 -19.45 18.91
N SER A 325 1.62 -20.74 18.66
CA SER A 325 1.87 -21.80 19.65
C SER A 325 2.54 -22.98 18.97
N LEU A 326 3.56 -23.54 19.60
CA LEU A 326 4.16 -24.81 19.23
C LEU A 326 3.55 -25.94 20.07
N GLY A 327 3.44 -27.11 19.43
CA GLY A 327 2.93 -28.33 20.03
C GLY A 327 3.71 -28.80 21.24
N GLY A 328 3.08 -29.61 22.08
CA GLY A 328 3.74 -30.22 23.24
C GLY A 328 4.22 -29.26 24.32
N GLY A 329 3.78 -27.99 24.30
CA GLY A 329 4.20 -26.97 25.27
C GLY A 329 5.58 -26.38 25.01
N LEU A 330 6.13 -26.55 23.81
CA LEU A 330 7.48 -26.08 23.42
C LEU A 330 7.63 -24.55 23.36
N GLY A 331 6.52 -23.81 23.36
CA GLY A 331 6.50 -22.35 23.49
C GLY A 331 5.28 -21.71 22.85
N SER A 332 4.93 -20.51 23.31
CA SER A 332 3.92 -19.66 22.67
C SER A 332 4.40 -18.22 22.59
N SER A 333 3.91 -17.50 21.59
CA SER A 333 4.12 -16.07 21.39
C SER A 333 2.77 -15.38 21.22
N SER A 334 2.63 -14.21 21.82
CA SER A 334 1.48 -13.34 21.62
C SER A 334 1.98 -11.91 21.50
N GLN A 335 1.62 -11.25 20.41
CA GLN A 335 1.80 -9.82 20.21
C GLN A 335 0.42 -9.22 19.97
N SER A 336 0.07 -8.19 20.73
CA SER A 336 -1.15 -7.43 20.51
C SER A 336 -0.91 -5.94 20.73
N ALA A 337 -1.50 -5.12 19.86
CA ALA A 337 -1.48 -3.68 19.94
C ALA A 337 -2.93 -3.18 19.85
N TYR A 338 -3.34 -2.32 20.79
CA TYR A 338 -4.72 -1.85 20.92
C TYR A 338 -4.79 -0.33 21.01
N GLY A 339 -5.51 0.29 20.07
CA GLY A 339 -5.87 1.71 20.09
C GLY A 339 -7.29 1.93 20.62
N TYR A 340 -7.49 3.02 21.35
CA TYR A 340 -8.76 3.42 21.98
C TYR A 340 -9.07 4.87 21.67
N ALA A 341 -10.00 5.13 20.75
CA ALA A 341 -10.47 6.46 20.37
C ALA A 341 -9.37 7.46 20.00
N VAL A 342 -8.70 8.11 20.97
CA VAL A 342 -7.59 9.08 20.81
C VAL A 342 -6.21 8.56 21.25
N ALA A 343 -6.14 7.42 21.96
CA ALA A 343 -4.91 6.86 22.50
C ALA A 343 -4.48 5.58 21.75
N GLY A 344 -3.17 5.35 21.58
CA GLY A 344 -2.66 4.17 20.85
C GLY A 344 -3.04 4.17 19.36
N LEU A 345 -3.27 5.34 18.77
CA LEU A 345 -3.54 5.50 17.33
C LEU A 345 -2.24 5.65 16.52
N ASP A 346 -1.20 6.12 17.19
CA ASP A 346 0.16 6.33 16.72
C ASP A 346 0.82 5.00 16.28
N ASP A 347 0.57 3.89 16.98
CA ASP A 347 0.95 2.52 16.57
C ASP A 347 0.35 2.09 15.21
N PHE A 348 -0.69 2.79 14.75
CA PHE A 348 -1.35 2.58 13.46
C PHE A 348 -1.02 3.70 12.45
N GLY A 349 -0.11 4.62 12.80
CA GLY A 349 0.25 5.78 11.99
C GLY A 349 -0.87 6.82 11.87
N ILE A 350 -1.82 6.82 12.79
CA ILE A 350 -2.96 7.75 12.83
C ILE A 350 -2.72 8.78 13.96
N PRO A 351 -2.69 10.10 13.69
CA PRO A 351 -2.52 11.09 14.75
C PRO A 351 -3.67 11.09 15.75
N ALA A 352 -3.36 11.25 17.05
CA ALA A 352 -4.34 11.23 18.15
C ALA A 352 -5.55 12.17 17.94
N TRP A 353 -5.34 13.36 17.37
CA TRP A 353 -6.43 14.32 17.09
C TRP A 353 -7.45 13.78 16.07
N ALA A 354 -7.07 12.84 15.18
CA ALA A 354 -7.98 12.22 14.22
C ALA A 354 -9.02 11.35 14.94
N GLY A 355 -8.61 10.69 16.02
CA GLY A 355 -9.51 9.99 16.94
C GLY A 355 -10.60 10.89 17.51
N GLY A 356 -10.24 12.13 17.88
CA GLY A 356 -11.19 13.13 18.36
C GLY A 356 -12.23 13.51 17.30
N LEU A 357 -11.84 13.60 16.03
CA LEU A 357 -12.78 13.83 14.91
C LEU A 357 -13.74 12.66 14.71
N LEU A 358 -13.29 11.41 14.88
CA LEU A 358 -14.18 10.24 14.80
C LEU A 358 -15.24 10.27 15.91
N VAL A 359 -14.89 10.69 17.13
CA VAL A 359 -15.85 10.86 18.23
C VAL A 359 -16.84 11.99 17.94
N VAL A 360 -16.39 13.12 17.38
CA VAL A 360 -17.28 14.21 16.93
C VAL A 360 -18.24 13.72 15.84
N LEU A 361 -17.75 12.94 14.88
CA LEU A 361 -18.56 12.34 13.82
C LEU A 361 -19.61 11.36 14.38
N ALA A 362 -19.25 10.54 15.36
CA ALA A 362 -20.17 9.65 16.08
C ALA A 362 -21.30 10.44 16.79
N LEU A 363 -20.97 11.54 17.47
CA LEU A 363 -21.95 12.41 18.12
C LEU A 363 -22.90 13.10 17.12
N LEU A 364 -22.40 13.53 15.95
CA LEU A 364 -23.22 14.08 14.88
C LEU A 364 -24.16 13.02 14.28
N ALA A 365 -23.65 11.81 14.02
CA ALA A 365 -24.43 10.67 13.58
C ALA A 365 -25.48 10.25 14.63
N MET A 366 -25.19 10.35 15.93
CA MET A 366 -26.15 10.11 17.02
C MET A 366 -27.29 11.13 16.98
N CYS A 367 -26.97 12.42 16.78
CA CYS A 367 -27.98 13.48 16.67
C CYS A 367 -28.90 13.27 15.45
N ALA A 368 -28.35 12.85 14.31
CA ALA A 368 -29.12 12.53 13.11
C ALA A 368 -30.07 11.32 13.35
N ALA A 369 -29.56 10.24 13.94
CA ALA A 369 -30.33 9.05 14.28
C ALA A 369 -31.45 9.33 15.30
N ALA A 370 -31.12 10.04 16.39
CA ALA A 370 -32.06 10.47 17.41
C ALA A 370 -33.19 11.34 16.83
N THR A 371 -32.87 12.24 15.90
CA THR A 371 -33.86 13.10 15.24
C THR A 371 -34.73 12.32 14.26
N CYS A 372 -34.16 11.36 13.51
CA CYS A 372 -34.92 10.44 12.66
C CYS A 372 -35.92 9.59 13.47
N TRP A 373 -35.45 9.02 14.60
CA TRP A 373 -36.26 8.23 15.53
C TRP A 373 -37.43 9.05 16.09
N TYR A 374 -37.14 10.25 16.63
CA TYR A 374 -38.16 11.19 17.14
C TYR A 374 -39.20 11.56 16.07
N LEU A 375 -38.79 11.91 14.86
CA LEU A 375 -39.70 12.36 13.81
C LEU A 375 -40.66 11.27 13.31
N ARG A 376 -40.29 9.98 13.44
CA ARG A 376 -41.12 8.84 12.99
C ARG A 376 -42.00 8.26 14.09
N ARG A 377 -41.50 8.21 15.33
CA ARG A 377 -42.15 7.64 16.52
C ARG A 377 -42.96 8.66 17.33
N GLY A 378 -42.70 9.95 17.15
CA GLY A 378 -43.32 11.03 17.91
C GLY A 378 -42.72 11.26 19.29
N ALA A 379 -43.26 12.25 20.00
CA ALA A 379 -42.92 12.51 21.40
C ALA A 379 -43.43 11.36 22.29
N GLN A 380 -42.62 10.94 23.26
CA GLN A 380 -42.85 9.74 24.05
C GLN A 380 -42.62 10.07 25.53
N SER A 381 -43.54 9.65 26.41
CA SER A 381 -43.35 9.84 27.84
C SER A 381 -42.09 9.12 28.33
N PRO A 382 -41.23 9.76 29.13
CA PRO A 382 -40.10 9.09 29.80
C PRO A 382 -40.54 7.91 30.69
N SER A 383 -41.78 7.95 31.22
CA SER A 383 -42.28 7.04 32.25
C SER A 383 -42.57 5.59 31.81
N ASN A 384 -42.50 5.27 30.52
CA ASN A 384 -42.70 3.89 30.05
C ASN A 384 -41.33 3.19 29.85
N PRO A 385 -40.89 2.29 30.77
CA PRO A 385 -39.57 1.68 30.70
C PRO A 385 -39.39 0.75 29.48
N LEU A 386 -40.43 0.00 29.09
CA LEU A 386 -40.40 -0.88 27.91
C LEU A 386 -40.14 -0.10 26.61
N SER A 387 -40.50 1.19 26.59
CA SER A 387 -40.31 2.08 25.44
C SER A 387 -38.84 2.47 25.19
N TRP A 388 -37.94 2.18 26.14
CA TRP A 388 -36.49 2.44 26.04
C TRP A 388 -35.70 1.26 25.50
N VAL A 389 -36.25 0.04 25.47
CA VAL A 389 -35.48 -1.20 25.20
C VAL A 389 -35.16 -1.41 23.71
N TYR A 390 -36.07 -1.00 22.81
CA TYR A 390 -35.98 -1.34 21.38
C TYR A 390 -34.74 -0.78 20.68
N LEU A 391 -34.39 0.49 20.91
CA LEU A 391 -33.27 1.13 20.23
C LEU A 391 -31.89 0.63 20.72
N PRO A 392 -31.62 0.51 22.05
CA PRO A 392 -30.43 -0.16 22.58
C PRO A 392 -30.24 -1.59 22.07
N VAL A 393 -31.31 -2.41 22.01
CA VAL A 393 -31.22 -3.79 21.51
C VAL A 393 -30.89 -3.84 20.02
N VAL A 394 -31.49 -2.95 19.20
CA VAL A 394 -31.11 -2.87 17.78
C VAL A 394 -29.67 -2.41 17.62
N PHE A 395 -29.22 -1.43 18.40
CA PHE A 395 -27.82 -1.00 18.38
C PHE A 395 -26.85 -2.11 18.84
N LEU A 396 -27.20 -2.91 19.85
CA LEU A 396 -26.41 -4.09 20.24
C LEU A 396 -26.25 -5.04 19.05
N ILE A 397 -27.35 -5.36 18.35
CA ILE A 397 -27.32 -6.22 17.16
C ILE A 397 -26.45 -5.59 16.06
N THR A 398 -26.59 -4.28 15.81
CA THR A 398 -25.71 -3.54 14.88
C THR A 398 -24.24 -3.64 15.32
N GLY A 399 -23.94 -3.51 16.60
CA GLY A 399 -22.59 -3.65 17.16
C GLY A 399 -22.01 -5.04 16.97
N THR A 400 -22.81 -6.10 17.14
CA THR A 400 -22.39 -7.48 16.82
C THR A 400 -22.02 -7.63 15.35
N PHE A 401 -22.85 -7.12 14.42
CA PHE A 401 -22.53 -7.14 12.99
C PHE A 401 -21.30 -6.28 12.66
N VAL A 402 -21.15 -5.09 13.25
CA VAL A 402 -19.98 -4.21 13.07
C VAL A 402 -18.69 -4.90 13.53
N THR A 403 -18.72 -5.56 14.69
CA THR A 403 -17.56 -6.27 15.27
C THR A 403 -17.14 -7.43 14.38
N TRP A 404 -18.11 -8.22 13.91
CA TRP A 404 -17.87 -9.41 13.11
C TRP A 404 -17.48 -9.09 11.66
N LEU A 405 -18.26 -8.26 10.97
CA LEU A 405 -18.05 -7.88 9.57
C LEU A 405 -16.89 -6.89 9.38
N GLY A 406 -16.52 -6.15 10.42
CA GLY A 406 -15.35 -5.27 10.42
C GLY A 406 -14.02 -6.01 10.61
N SER A 407 -14.04 -7.29 11.01
CA SER A 407 -12.82 -8.05 11.28
C SER A 407 -12.21 -8.66 10.02
N VAL A 408 -10.88 -8.75 10.03
CA VAL A 408 -10.07 -9.53 9.08
C VAL A 408 -9.20 -10.45 9.91
N SER A 409 -9.21 -11.75 9.63
CA SER A 409 -8.38 -12.73 10.34
C SER A 409 -7.72 -13.72 9.39
N ALA A 410 -6.56 -14.20 9.81
CA ALA A 410 -5.84 -15.33 9.23
C ALA A 410 -5.57 -16.34 10.35
N SER A 411 -5.60 -17.63 10.03
CA SER A 411 -5.24 -18.69 10.95
C SER A 411 -4.55 -19.84 10.22
N GLY A 412 -3.73 -20.59 10.96
CA GLY A 412 -3.04 -21.78 10.49
C GLY A 412 -2.93 -22.81 11.60
N HIS A 413 -3.13 -24.08 11.27
CA HIS A 413 -3.03 -25.20 12.22
C HIS A 413 -2.35 -26.38 11.54
N ALA A 414 -1.26 -26.88 12.11
CA ALA A 414 -0.49 -28.03 11.63
C ALA A 414 -0.64 -29.21 12.61
N GLY A 415 -1.80 -29.88 12.57
CA GLY A 415 -2.17 -30.90 13.54
C GLY A 415 -1.99 -30.43 14.99
N SER A 416 -1.28 -31.22 15.79
CA SER A 416 -0.86 -30.86 17.16
C SER A 416 0.50 -30.16 17.23
N LEU A 417 1.21 -29.96 16.11
CA LEU A 417 2.59 -29.47 16.08
C LEU A 417 2.71 -27.94 16.15
N ALA A 418 1.75 -27.22 15.57
CA ALA A 418 1.70 -25.76 15.65
C ALA A 418 0.29 -25.22 15.38
N SER A 419 -0.03 -24.09 16.02
CA SER A 419 -1.15 -23.24 15.64
C SER A 419 -0.74 -21.78 15.61
N GLY A 420 -1.43 -20.98 14.80
CA GLY A 420 -1.24 -19.55 14.76
C GLY A 420 -2.52 -18.84 14.31
N SER A 421 -2.72 -17.63 14.80
CA SER A 421 -3.75 -16.73 14.32
C SER A 421 -3.24 -15.30 14.29
N ALA A 422 -3.69 -14.52 13.30
CA ALA A 422 -3.44 -13.10 13.23
C ALA A 422 -4.75 -12.40 12.87
N GLY A 423 -5.00 -11.22 13.40
CA GLY A 423 -6.26 -10.54 13.23
C GLY A 423 -6.17 -9.03 13.34
N ILE A 424 -7.07 -8.37 12.63
CA ILE A 424 -7.38 -6.95 12.77
C ILE A 424 -8.87 -6.84 13.04
N GLY A 425 -9.26 -6.19 14.12
CA GLY A 425 -10.66 -6.14 14.51
C GLY A 425 -10.98 -5.19 15.65
N LEU A 426 -12.27 -5.11 15.95
CA LEU A 426 -12.79 -4.44 17.13
C LEU A 426 -12.87 -5.45 18.28
N ALA A 427 -12.68 -4.98 19.51
CA ALA A 427 -12.77 -5.84 20.68
C ALA A 427 -14.19 -6.43 20.86
N TRP A 428 -14.26 -7.64 21.41
CA TRP A 428 -15.49 -8.42 21.54
C TRP A 428 -16.59 -7.73 22.39
N TRP A 429 -16.23 -6.75 23.23
CA TRP A 429 -17.18 -5.97 24.04
C TRP A 429 -17.85 -4.79 23.30
N THR A 430 -17.48 -4.54 22.04
CA THR A 430 -18.09 -3.50 21.18
C THR A 430 -19.63 -3.53 21.13
N PRO A 431 -20.33 -4.69 21.11
CA PRO A 431 -21.80 -4.72 21.14
C PRO A 431 -22.41 -4.08 22.39
N PHE A 432 -21.72 -4.11 23.54
CA PHE A 432 -22.20 -3.49 24.78
C PHE A 432 -21.98 -1.96 24.77
N LEU A 433 -20.90 -1.49 24.15
CA LEU A 433 -20.71 -0.06 23.88
C LEU A 433 -21.82 0.45 22.94
N MET A 434 -22.16 -0.31 21.90
CA MET A 434 -23.25 0.05 21.01
C MET A 434 -24.62 0.05 21.71
N LEU A 435 -24.88 -0.90 22.61
CA LEU A 435 -26.07 -0.85 23.48
C LEU A 435 -26.16 0.48 24.25
N ALA A 436 -25.05 0.93 24.84
CA ALA A 436 -24.98 2.22 25.53
C ALA A 436 -25.22 3.41 24.59
N TRP A 437 -24.64 3.41 23.38
CA TRP A 437 -24.91 4.42 22.35
C TRP A 437 -26.37 4.41 21.86
N GLY A 438 -27.02 3.25 21.77
CA GLY A 438 -28.45 3.16 21.48
C GLY A 438 -29.32 3.74 22.59
N GLY A 439 -28.91 3.57 23.86
CA GLY A 439 -29.52 4.24 25.02
C GLY A 439 -29.34 5.76 24.99
N ALA A 440 -28.12 6.23 24.70
CA ALA A 440 -27.82 7.64 24.51
C ALA A 440 -28.62 8.24 23.33
N THR A 441 -28.83 7.47 22.25
CA THR A 441 -29.65 7.88 21.10
C THR A 441 -31.13 7.98 21.47
N ASP A 442 -31.70 7.05 22.26
CA ASP A 442 -33.10 7.14 22.72
C ASP A 442 -33.27 8.33 23.69
N ALA A 443 -32.32 8.56 24.59
CA ALA A 443 -32.29 9.75 25.46
C ALA A 443 -32.22 11.06 24.63
N ALA A 444 -31.29 11.14 23.67
CA ALA A 444 -31.17 12.29 22.78
C ALA A 444 -32.46 12.52 21.96
N SER A 445 -33.17 11.45 21.57
CA SER A 445 -34.45 11.58 20.85
C SER A 445 -35.57 12.21 21.70
N ARG A 446 -35.47 12.12 23.03
CA ARG A 446 -36.44 12.68 23.98
C ARG A 446 -36.09 14.10 24.41
N PHE A 447 -34.81 14.42 24.60
CA PHE A 447 -34.38 15.69 25.18
C PHE A 447 -33.73 16.68 24.21
N LEU A 448 -33.08 16.19 23.15
CA LEU A 448 -32.33 17.00 22.18
C LEU A 448 -33.05 17.11 20.83
N ALA A 449 -33.54 16.00 20.27
CA ALA A 449 -34.23 15.99 18.98
C ALA A 449 -35.44 16.94 18.88
N PRO A 450 -36.28 17.16 19.92
CA PRO A 450 -37.34 18.16 19.86
C PRO A 450 -36.84 19.60 19.66
N LYS A 451 -35.59 19.89 20.07
CA LYS A 451 -34.93 21.19 19.87
C LYS A 451 -34.25 21.30 18.50
N LEU A 452 -33.83 20.17 17.92
CA LEU A 452 -33.22 20.10 16.59
C LEU A 452 -34.26 20.04 15.45
N ALA A 453 -35.39 19.37 15.64
CA ALA A 453 -36.41 19.18 14.61
C ALA A 453 -36.93 20.49 13.96
N PRO A 454 -37.18 21.61 14.68
CA PRO A 454 -37.63 22.87 14.07
C PRO A 454 -36.60 23.54 13.14
N VAL A 455 -35.33 23.14 13.24
CA VAL A 455 -34.19 23.70 12.51
C VAL A 455 -34.05 23.07 11.12
N LEU A 456 -34.50 21.81 10.99
CA LEU A 456 -34.33 21.03 9.76
C LEU A 456 -35.17 21.59 8.59
N PRO A 457 -34.68 21.45 7.34
CA PRO A 457 -35.45 21.82 6.15
C PRO A 457 -36.82 21.12 6.11
N ALA A 458 -37.85 21.85 5.68
CA ALA A 458 -39.23 21.35 5.58
C ALA A 458 -39.33 20.04 4.78
N ALA A 459 -38.60 19.98 3.67
CA ALA A 459 -38.55 18.81 2.79
C ALA A 459 -37.92 17.59 3.46
N LEU A 460 -36.90 17.79 4.31
CA LEU A 460 -36.24 16.70 5.04
C LEU A 460 -37.16 16.13 6.12
N VAL A 461 -37.86 16.98 6.88
CA VAL A 461 -38.84 16.54 7.88
C VAL A 461 -39.98 15.76 7.21
N ALA A 462 -40.55 16.29 6.13
CA ALA A 462 -41.60 15.61 5.36
C ALA A 462 -41.12 14.29 4.73
N PHE A 463 -39.86 14.22 4.27
CA PHE A 463 -39.26 13.00 3.74
C PHE A 463 -39.11 11.91 4.82
N VAL A 464 -38.59 12.25 6.00
CA VAL A 464 -38.44 11.32 7.12
C VAL A 464 -39.82 10.82 7.60
N GLN A 465 -40.80 11.72 7.66
CA GLN A 465 -42.18 11.45 8.05
C GLN A 465 -43.04 10.72 6.99
N LYS A 466 -42.53 10.49 5.77
CA LYS A 466 -43.29 9.84 4.67
C LYS A 466 -43.80 8.43 5.01
N TYR A 467 -43.23 7.79 6.05
CA TYR A 467 -43.65 6.48 6.55
C TYR A 467 -43.60 6.47 8.10
N PRO A 468 -44.59 7.03 8.81
CA PRO A 468 -44.59 7.10 10.27
C PRO A 468 -44.70 5.71 10.91
N SER A 469 -44.39 5.60 12.20
CA SER A 469 -44.72 4.42 13.00
C SER A 469 -46.23 4.20 13.03
N ALA A 470 -46.69 2.94 13.14
CA ALA A 470 -48.09 2.71 13.47
C ALA A 470 -48.34 3.21 14.90
N LEU A 471 -49.52 3.75 15.18
CA LEU A 471 -49.87 4.11 16.56
C LEU A 471 -50.20 2.83 17.34
N HIS A 472 -49.77 2.78 18.61
CA HIS A 472 -50.39 1.85 19.55
C HIS A 472 -51.64 2.52 20.07
N ASP A 473 -52.80 1.93 19.79
CA ASP A 473 -54.08 2.42 20.27
C ASP A 473 -54.26 2.06 21.76
N THR A 474 -53.43 2.67 22.61
CA THR A 474 -53.75 2.85 24.03
C THR A 474 -54.60 4.10 24.11
N GLY A 475 -55.88 3.95 24.49
CA GLY A 475 -56.92 4.98 24.45
C GLY A 475 -56.69 6.20 25.35
N PHE A 476 -55.60 6.91 25.11
CA PHE A 476 -55.23 8.17 25.72
C PHE A 476 -55.17 9.20 24.58
N GLN A 477 -56.34 9.71 24.22
CA GLN A 477 -56.42 11.02 23.60
C GLN A 477 -55.72 11.98 24.56
N VAL A 478 -54.51 12.43 24.19
CA VAL A 478 -53.98 13.65 24.78
C VAL A 478 -54.94 14.73 24.34
N GLN A 479 -55.85 15.11 25.24
CA GLN A 479 -56.78 16.21 25.09
C GLN A 479 -55.95 17.42 24.65
N ALA A 480 -55.97 17.72 23.35
CA ALA A 480 -55.30 18.89 22.82
C ALA A 480 -56.01 20.08 23.47
N GLY A 481 -55.33 20.72 24.42
CA GLY A 481 -55.95 21.69 25.31
C GLY A 481 -56.48 22.88 24.52
N THR A 482 -57.77 22.85 24.18
CA THR A 482 -58.53 23.99 23.71
C THR A 482 -58.85 24.87 24.91
N PRO A 483 -58.25 26.07 25.06
CA PRO A 483 -58.56 26.95 26.19
C PRO A 483 -59.99 27.52 26.14
N ALA A 484 -60.69 27.33 25.01
CA ALA A 484 -61.98 27.94 24.71
C ALA A 484 -63.20 27.17 25.27
N ALA A 485 -63.10 25.89 25.61
CA ALA A 485 -64.26 25.06 25.95
C ALA A 485 -64.69 25.13 27.43
N ASN A 486 -63.75 25.36 28.36
CA ASN A 486 -64.04 25.33 29.80
C ASN A 486 -64.46 26.70 30.39
N LEU A 487 -64.36 27.78 29.62
CA LEU A 487 -64.77 29.13 30.03
C LEU A 487 -66.29 29.39 29.87
N SER A 488 -66.98 28.60 29.04
CA SER A 488 -68.44 28.69 28.86
C SER A 488 -69.22 27.98 29.98
N GLN A 489 -68.75 26.81 30.44
CA GLN A 489 -69.38 26.09 31.56
C GLN A 489 -69.12 26.77 32.92
N ALA A 490 -67.92 27.34 33.15
CA ALA A 490 -67.62 28.06 34.38
C ALA A 490 -68.40 29.39 34.53
N ARG A 491 -68.92 29.97 33.44
CA ARG A 491 -69.69 31.22 33.47
C ARG A 491 -71.20 30.99 33.68
N ALA A 492 -71.69 29.76 33.48
CA ALA A 492 -73.10 29.41 33.59
C ALA A 492 -73.57 29.11 35.04
N GLN A 493 -72.67 29.07 36.03
CA GLN A 493 -73.00 28.83 37.45
C GLN A 493 -72.89 30.06 38.35
N ALA A 494 -72.62 31.25 37.80
CA ALA A 494 -72.32 32.46 38.57
C ALA A 494 -73.29 33.64 38.33
N GLN A 495 -74.46 33.41 37.70
CA GLN A 495 -75.47 34.46 37.51
C GLN A 495 -76.88 33.94 37.84
N GLY A 496 -77.27 34.12 39.10
CA GLY A 496 -78.66 34.24 39.50
C GLY A 496 -78.96 35.70 39.87
N HIS A 497 -80.18 36.15 39.53
CA HIS A 497 -80.81 37.45 39.85
C HIS A 497 -80.52 38.63 38.89
N GLY A 498 -81.61 39.23 38.38
CA GLY A 498 -81.66 40.61 37.87
C GLY A 498 -81.98 40.77 36.37
N GLU A 499 -83.21 41.20 36.08
CA GLU A 499 -83.72 41.94 34.90
C GLU A 499 -83.32 41.59 33.43
N ALA A 500 -84.36 41.48 32.59
CA ALA A 500 -84.32 41.66 31.12
C ALA A 500 -84.35 43.18 30.77
N PRO A 501 -84.26 43.68 29.50
CA PRO A 501 -84.66 43.01 28.25
C PRO A 501 -83.89 43.39 26.94
N VAL A 502 -84.49 42.98 25.81
CA VAL A 502 -84.32 43.42 24.41
C VAL A 502 -83.30 42.64 23.55
N ALA A 503 -83.71 42.35 22.32
CA ALA A 503 -83.11 41.41 21.38
C ALA A 503 -82.72 42.06 20.05
N THR A 504 -81.80 41.40 19.32
CA THR A 504 -81.73 41.42 17.84
C THR A 504 -81.24 40.05 17.34
N PRO A 505 -81.84 39.48 16.28
CA PRO A 505 -81.50 38.13 15.81
C PRO A 505 -80.34 38.10 14.80
N VAL A 506 -79.54 37.02 14.80
CA VAL A 506 -78.68 36.64 13.68
C VAL A 506 -78.82 35.14 13.39
N ASP A 507 -78.95 34.85 12.10
CA ASP A 507 -79.46 33.63 11.45
C ASP A 507 -78.56 32.36 11.59
N PRO A 508 -79.12 31.17 11.92
CA PRO A 508 -78.36 29.92 12.01
C PRO A 508 -78.23 29.20 10.64
N ALA A 509 -77.63 29.85 9.64
CA ALA A 509 -77.59 29.37 8.26
C ALA A 509 -76.19 28.89 7.75
N ARG A 510 -75.51 27.99 8.48
CA ARG A 510 -74.43 27.15 7.88
C ARG A 510 -74.13 25.81 8.57
N ALA A 511 -75.17 25.06 8.94
CA ALA A 511 -75.04 23.68 9.41
C ALA A 511 -75.15 22.64 8.28
N ALA A 512 -74.16 22.59 7.39
CA ALA A 512 -73.94 21.54 6.39
C ALA A 512 -72.47 21.64 5.89
N THR A 513 -71.67 20.58 5.72
CA THR A 513 -71.95 19.15 5.64
C THR A 513 -70.89 18.33 6.39
N ALA A 514 -71.31 17.42 7.27
CA ALA A 514 -70.48 16.32 7.76
C ALA A 514 -71.08 15.01 7.26
N LEU A 515 -70.39 14.31 6.36
CA LEU A 515 -70.82 13.00 5.85
C LEU A 515 -70.64 11.92 6.94
N PRO A 516 -71.45 10.84 6.93
CA PRO A 516 -71.32 9.75 7.91
C PRO A 516 -69.94 9.10 7.87
N ARG A 517 -69.39 8.81 9.05
CA ARG A 517 -68.06 8.19 9.21
C ARG A 517 -68.19 6.66 9.06
N ASP A 518 -67.53 6.10 8.05
CA ASP A 518 -67.45 4.64 7.85
C ASP A 518 -66.56 3.99 8.94
N PRO A 519 -67.07 3.06 9.78
CA PRO A 519 -66.30 2.47 10.88
C PRO A 519 -65.15 1.54 10.46
N GLY A 520 -65.02 1.19 9.17
CA GLY A 520 -64.15 0.10 8.72
C GLY A 520 -62.66 0.40 8.49
N ASN A 521 -62.23 1.68 8.50
CA ASN A 521 -60.93 2.06 7.94
C ASN A 521 -60.08 2.86 8.96
N PRO A 522 -58.96 2.32 9.49
CA PRO A 522 -58.12 3.03 10.45
C PRO A 522 -57.42 4.23 9.81
N GLU A 523 -57.62 5.40 10.41
CA GLU A 523 -57.05 6.68 9.97
C GLU A 523 -55.50 6.65 10.08
N PRO A 524 -54.75 7.23 9.11
CA PRO A 524 -53.29 7.24 9.19
C PRO A 524 -52.78 7.96 10.46
N PRO A 525 -51.65 7.52 11.05
CA PRO A 525 -50.99 8.24 12.14
C PRO A 525 -50.79 9.72 11.79
N ALA A 526 -51.30 10.63 12.64
CA ALA A 526 -51.07 12.06 12.46
C ALA A 526 -49.55 12.35 12.53
N PRO A 527 -48.97 13.05 11.52
CA PRO A 527 -47.55 13.35 11.52
C PRO A 527 -47.18 14.27 12.70
N VAL A 528 -45.96 14.13 13.21
CA VAL A 528 -45.46 14.98 14.31
C VAL A 528 -45.47 16.44 13.84
N VAL A 529 -46.39 17.24 14.38
CA VAL A 529 -46.46 18.67 14.13
C VAL A 529 -45.27 19.31 14.82
N VAL A 530 -44.21 19.60 14.05
CA VAL A 530 -43.04 20.36 14.53
C VAL A 530 -43.44 21.83 14.57
N PRO A 531 -43.63 22.46 15.75
CA PRO A 531 -43.95 23.87 15.82
C PRO A 531 -42.76 24.65 15.29
N ARG A 532 -43.00 25.48 14.28
CA ARG A 532 -41.99 26.37 13.72
C ARG A 532 -42.28 27.80 14.17
N PRO A 533 -41.85 28.21 15.39
CA PRO A 533 -41.78 29.63 15.69
C PRO A 533 -40.89 30.29 14.63
N PRO A 534 -41.17 31.53 14.21
CA PRO A 534 -40.34 32.22 13.23
C PRO A 534 -38.94 32.41 13.82
N MET A 535 -37.99 31.57 13.38
CA MET A 535 -36.62 31.63 13.87
C MET A 535 -36.05 33.03 13.62
N SER A 536 -35.61 33.69 14.69
CA SER A 536 -34.94 34.98 14.55
C SER A 536 -33.74 34.84 13.59
N LYS A 537 -33.48 35.87 12.78
CA LYS A 537 -32.35 35.85 11.84
C LYS A 537 -31.03 35.53 12.57
N LYS A 538 -30.90 35.94 13.84
CA LYS A 538 -29.75 35.66 14.71
C LYS A 538 -29.62 34.17 15.06
N ALA A 539 -30.69 33.49 15.49
CA ALA A 539 -30.67 32.08 15.82
C ALA A 539 -30.48 31.18 14.57
N LYS A 540 -31.13 31.54 13.45
CA LYS A 540 -30.96 30.82 12.17
C LYS A 540 -29.52 30.95 11.66
N ARG A 541 -28.90 32.12 11.81
CA ARG A 541 -27.50 32.37 11.43
C ARG A 541 -26.52 31.72 12.40
N SER A 542 -26.74 31.77 13.72
CA SER A 542 -25.83 31.13 14.69
C SER A 542 -25.84 29.61 14.58
N LEU A 543 -26.99 28.98 14.31
CA LEU A 543 -27.07 27.52 14.21
C LEU A 543 -26.57 27.00 12.86
N ALA A 544 -26.78 27.74 11.77
CA ALA A 544 -26.09 27.48 10.50
C ALA A 544 -24.57 27.73 10.61
N LEU A 545 -24.14 28.72 11.39
CA LEU A 545 -22.72 28.97 11.66
C LEU A 545 -22.10 27.92 12.57
N VAL A 546 -22.78 27.41 13.60
CA VAL A 546 -22.24 26.36 14.48
C VAL A 546 -22.21 25.01 13.77
N GLY A 547 -23.31 24.59 13.13
CA GLY A 547 -23.33 23.37 12.33
C GLY A 547 -22.37 23.44 11.13
N GLY A 548 -22.32 24.60 10.47
CA GLY A 548 -21.38 24.88 9.38
C GLY A 548 -19.94 24.95 9.85
N ALA A 549 -19.64 25.54 11.00
CA ALA A 549 -18.28 25.61 11.56
C ALA A 549 -17.81 24.25 12.07
N ILE A 550 -18.67 23.40 12.64
CA ILE A 550 -18.28 22.05 13.05
C ILE A 550 -18.01 21.17 11.81
N ALA A 551 -18.87 21.25 10.79
CA ALA A 551 -18.63 20.57 9.52
C ALA A 551 -17.38 21.10 8.80
N LEU A 552 -17.16 22.42 8.80
CA LEU A 552 -15.98 23.06 8.24
C LEU A 552 -14.72 22.75 9.04
N VAL A 553 -14.75 22.69 10.37
CA VAL A 553 -13.61 22.29 11.21
C VAL A 553 -13.28 20.82 11.00
N ALA A 554 -14.27 19.94 10.85
CA ALA A 554 -14.02 18.56 10.44
C ALA A 554 -13.37 18.50 9.05
N VAL A 555 -13.92 19.19 8.04
CA VAL A 555 -13.37 19.24 6.66
C VAL A 555 -12.01 19.92 6.60
N LEU A 556 -11.74 20.95 7.40
CA LEU A 556 -10.44 21.63 7.48
C LEU A 556 -9.43 20.80 8.27
N ALA A 557 -9.85 20.06 9.30
CA ALA A 557 -8.97 19.12 9.98
C ALA A 557 -8.64 17.92 9.09
N ILE A 558 -9.60 17.42 8.28
CA ILE A 558 -9.37 16.45 7.20
C ILE A 558 -8.41 17.03 6.15
N GLY A 559 -8.66 18.25 5.69
CA GLY A 559 -7.80 18.98 4.75
C GLY A 559 -6.38 19.17 5.30
N ALA A 560 -6.25 19.52 6.58
CA ALA A 560 -4.99 19.60 7.30
C ALA A 560 -4.36 18.20 7.50
N THR A 561 -5.13 17.14 7.66
CA THR A 561 -4.61 15.75 7.71
C THR A 561 -3.91 15.40 6.40
N VAL A 562 -4.61 15.62 5.29
CA VAL A 562 -4.14 15.31 3.96
C VAL A 562 -2.98 16.23 3.61
N ALA A 563 -3.10 17.54 3.85
CA ALA A 563 -2.02 18.50 3.65
C ALA A 563 -0.78 18.18 4.51
N VAL A 564 -0.91 17.88 5.80
CA VAL A 564 0.23 17.51 6.66
C VAL A 564 0.87 16.20 6.19
N ASN A 565 0.10 15.19 5.78
CA ASN A 565 0.66 13.94 5.25
C ASN A 565 1.29 14.13 3.85
N VAL A 566 0.72 14.97 2.99
CA VAL A 566 1.27 15.32 1.66
C VAL A 566 2.53 16.18 1.81
N VAL A 567 2.57 17.13 2.74
CA VAL A 567 3.75 17.96 3.04
C VAL A 567 4.84 17.14 3.72
N ARG A 568 4.50 16.25 4.68
CA ARG A 568 5.49 15.31 5.22
C ARG A 568 5.98 14.31 4.15
N GLY A 569 5.12 13.92 3.22
CA GLY A 569 5.47 13.08 2.07
C GLY A 569 6.34 13.81 1.04
N SER A 570 6.15 15.12 0.83
CA SER A 570 7.04 15.93 -0.01
C SER A 570 8.41 16.21 0.63
N HIS A 571 8.56 15.90 1.92
CA HIS A 571 9.82 15.84 2.67
C HIS A 571 10.10 14.38 3.11
N GLY A 572 9.70 13.41 2.29
CA GLY A 572 9.90 11.98 2.55
C GLY A 572 11.35 11.53 2.39
N PRO A 573 11.69 10.31 2.84
CA PRO A 573 13.05 9.78 2.73
C PRO A 573 13.43 9.49 1.27
N ASP A 574 12.45 9.23 0.40
CA ASP A 574 12.61 9.19 -1.05
C ASP A 574 13.18 10.50 -1.60
N LYS A 575 12.74 11.65 -1.08
CA LYS A 575 13.23 12.98 -1.49
C LYS A 575 14.64 13.28 -1.01
N ALA A 576 15.01 12.82 0.18
CA ALA A 576 16.39 12.92 0.65
C ALA A 576 17.35 12.09 -0.23
N VAL A 577 16.96 10.85 -0.59
CA VAL A 577 17.75 10.01 -1.50
C VAL A 577 17.76 10.55 -2.93
N SER A 578 16.63 11.03 -3.45
CA SER A 578 16.58 11.72 -4.74
C SER A 578 17.53 12.90 -4.78
N GLY A 579 17.51 13.80 -3.78
CA GLY A 579 18.42 14.95 -3.76
C GLY A 579 19.91 14.57 -3.76
N PHE A 580 20.27 13.48 -3.08
CA PHE A 580 21.62 12.92 -3.13
C PHE A 580 21.95 12.37 -4.54
N LEU A 581 21.06 11.56 -5.12
CA LEU A 581 21.27 10.95 -6.44
C LEU A 581 21.25 11.98 -7.58
N ASP A 582 20.43 13.03 -7.48
CA ASP A 582 20.39 14.17 -8.40
C ASP A 582 21.75 14.87 -8.43
N ALA A 583 22.38 15.09 -7.27
CA ALA A 583 23.72 15.67 -7.18
C ALA A 583 24.79 14.75 -7.80
N VAL A 584 24.70 13.44 -7.58
CA VAL A 584 25.60 12.44 -8.22
C VAL A 584 25.44 12.43 -9.74
N VAL A 585 24.21 12.42 -10.27
CA VAL A 585 23.94 12.50 -11.72
C VAL A 585 24.42 13.83 -12.31
N ALA A 586 24.19 14.95 -11.61
CA ALA A 586 24.69 16.28 -12.01
C ALA A 586 26.22 16.38 -12.01
N GLY A 587 26.93 15.51 -11.26
CA GLY A 587 28.38 15.58 -11.07
C GLY A 587 28.81 16.54 -9.96
N ASP A 588 27.86 16.99 -9.13
CA ASP A 588 28.09 17.87 -7.98
C ASP A 588 28.39 17.05 -6.72
N ALA A 589 29.63 16.56 -6.65
CA ALA A 589 30.16 15.82 -5.51
C ALA A 589 30.07 16.62 -4.20
N ALA A 590 30.27 17.94 -4.23
CA ALA A 590 30.16 18.80 -3.06
C ALA A 590 28.73 18.80 -2.49
N ARG A 591 27.72 18.97 -3.36
CA ARG A 591 26.31 18.90 -2.95
C ARG A 591 25.90 17.50 -2.50
N ALA A 592 26.40 16.45 -3.15
CA ALA A 592 26.14 15.06 -2.74
C ALA A 592 26.68 14.79 -1.32
N MET A 593 27.89 15.25 -1.01
CA MET A 593 28.52 15.13 0.30
C MET A 593 27.84 15.97 1.40
N GLU A 594 27.21 17.09 1.06
CA GLU A 594 26.41 17.90 1.98
C GLU A 594 25.09 17.20 2.37
N ILE A 595 24.44 16.52 1.42
CA ILE A 595 23.17 15.80 1.64
C ILE A 595 23.41 14.46 2.36
N GLY A 596 24.50 13.77 2.04
CA GLY A 596 24.81 12.45 2.54
C GLY A 596 26.28 12.28 2.90
N ASP A 597 26.61 12.48 4.17
CA ASP A 597 27.96 12.24 4.70
C ASP A 597 28.26 10.72 4.74
N PRO A 598 29.31 10.23 4.06
CA PRO A 598 29.73 8.83 4.13
C PRO A 598 30.50 8.48 5.42
N SER A 599 30.66 9.42 6.36
CA SER A 599 31.42 9.23 7.62
C SER A 599 32.93 8.98 7.42
N ILE A 600 33.50 9.52 6.33
CA ILE A 600 34.91 9.33 5.93
C ILE A 600 35.78 10.50 6.40
N PRO A 601 37.00 10.30 6.93
CA PRO A 601 37.95 11.37 7.28
C PRO A 601 38.28 12.32 6.11
N ASN A 602 38.43 13.63 6.37
CA ASN A 602 38.54 14.66 5.32
C ASN A 602 39.76 14.51 4.40
N ASP A 603 40.88 14.04 4.95
CA ASP A 603 42.11 13.68 4.23
C ASP A 603 41.89 12.57 3.19
N GLN A 604 40.97 11.63 3.46
CA GLN A 604 40.63 10.52 2.57
C GLN A 604 39.57 10.90 1.51
N ARG A 605 39.00 12.10 1.55
CA ARG A 605 37.94 12.55 0.60
C ARG A 605 38.47 13.05 -0.76
N GLY A 606 39.73 12.78 -1.11
CA GLY A 606 40.42 13.39 -2.26
C GLY A 606 39.63 13.38 -3.59
N LEU A 607 38.99 12.26 -3.93
CA LEU A 607 38.21 12.13 -5.18
C LEU A 607 36.75 12.60 -5.08
N LEU A 608 36.27 12.92 -3.87
CA LEU A 608 34.89 13.36 -3.59
C LEU A 608 34.74 14.88 -3.80
N SER A 609 35.29 15.39 -4.91
CA SER A 609 35.33 16.81 -5.25
C SER A 609 34.88 17.06 -6.70
N ASN A 610 34.24 18.21 -6.95
CA ASN A 610 33.69 18.54 -8.28
C ASN A 610 34.79 18.61 -9.35
N ALA A 611 36.01 19.03 -8.97
CA ALA A 611 37.16 19.13 -9.88
C ALA A 611 37.59 17.78 -10.49
N ILE A 612 37.36 16.68 -9.77
CA ILE A 612 37.68 15.31 -10.22
C ILE A 612 36.42 14.61 -10.73
N TYR A 613 35.31 14.67 -9.98
CA TYR A 613 34.12 13.88 -10.31
C TYR A 613 33.40 14.37 -11.56
N ALA A 614 33.30 15.69 -11.80
CA ALA A 614 32.65 16.21 -13.00
C ALA A 614 33.36 15.77 -14.30
N LYS A 615 34.65 15.43 -14.22
CA LYS A 615 35.47 14.92 -15.33
C LYS A 615 35.46 13.39 -15.48
N ALA A 616 34.88 12.65 -14.52
CA ALA A 616 34.81 11.19 -14.61
C ALA A 616 33.92 10.78 -15.80
N ALA A 617 34.35 9.77 -16.56
CA ALA A 617 33.53 9.18 -17.62
C ALA A 617 32.54 8.17 -17.01
N LYS A 618 31.58 7.66 -17.79
CA LYS A 618 30.65 6.57 -17.38
C LYS A 618 30.01 6.77 -15.99
N ARG A 619 29.59 8.01 -15.68
CA ARG A 619 28.88 8.34 -14.43
C ARG A 619 27.47 7.73 -14.42
N VAL A 620 26.73 7.98 -13.34
CA VAL A 620 25.31 7.62 -13.26
C VAL A 620 24.52 8.49 -14.25
N ASP A 621 23.84 7.86 -15.20
CA ASP A 621 23.07 8.54 -16.25
C ASP A 621 21.66 8.92 -15.76
N SER A 622 21.07 8.06 -14.94
CA SER A 622 19.71 8.20 -14.40
C SER A 622 19.50 7.25 -13.21
N TYR A 623 18.49 7.47 -12.38
CA TYR A 623 18.06 6.53 -11.36
C TYR A 623 16.53 6.44 -11.29
N SER A 624 16.03 5.39 -10.64
CA SER A 624 14.64 5.29 -10.18
C SER A 624 14.60 4.87 -8.71
N ILE A 625 13.64 5.40 -7.95
CA ILE A 625 13.34 4.89 -6.61
C ILE A 625 12.39 3.69 -6.79
N VAL A 626 12.82 2.52 -6.33
CA VAL A 626 12.10 1.24 -6.50
C VAL A 626 11.13 0.99 -5.35
N SER A 627 11.56 1.25 -4.11
CA SER A 627 10.70 1.13 -2.93
C SER A 627 11.20 2.00 -1.78
N THR A 628 10.30 2.31 -0.86
CA THR A 628 10.60 3.06 0.37
C THR A 628 9.82 2.43 1.51
N THR A 629 10.53 2.03 2.56
CA THR A 629 9.97 1.47 3.79
C THR A 629 10.35 2.38 4.94
N VAL A 630 9.38 2.78 5.77
CA VAL A 630 9.60 3.61 6.96
C VAL A 630 9.23 2.79 8.18
N ASP A 631 10.12 2.75 9.17
CA ASP A 631 9.94 2.04 10.43
C ASP A 631 10.36 2.93 11.60
N GLY A 632 9.38 3.42 12.37
CA GLY A 632 9.60 4.40 13.43
C GLY A 632 10.32 5.66 12.94
N ASP A 633 11.54 5.85 13.43
CA ASP A 633 12.46 6.94 13.06
C ASP A 633 13.54 6.55 12.04
N GLY A 634 13.54 5.29 11.58
CA GLY A 634 14.36 4.79 10.48
C GLY A 634 13.59 4.69 9.17
N ALA A 635 14.32 4.70 8.05
CA ALA A 635 13.77 4.38 6.73
C ALA A 635 14.81 3.67 5.86
N THR A 636 14.32 2.79 4.99
CA THR A 636 15.09 2.05 3.99
C THR A 636 14.53 2.39 2.62
N VAL A 637 15.34 3.01 1.77
CA VAL A 637 14.99 3.37 0.39
C VAL A 637 15.81 2.52 -0.56
N ARG A 638 15.15 1.79 -1.46
CA ARG A 638 15.82 1.06 -2.55
C ARG A 638 15.73 1.87 -3.83
N ALA A 639 16.85 2.02 -4.51
CA ALA A 639 16.96 2.68 -5.80
C ALA A 639 17.63 1.77 -6.82
N GLU A 640 17.32 1.96 -8.09
CA GLU A 640 18.04 1.36 -9.21
C GLU A 640 18.74 2.47 -9.97
N LEU A 641 20.07 2.42 -10.03
CA LEU A 641 20.89 3.38 -10.78
C LEU A 641 21.21 2.78 -12.16
N ARG A 642 21.27 3.64 -13.18
CA ARG A 642 21.85 3.28 -14.48
C ARG A 642 23.23 3.91 -14.61
N GLN A 643 24.24 3.08 -14.80
CA GLN A 643 25.62 3.50 -15.01
C GLN A 643 26.18 2.72 -16.20
N ASN A 644 26.61 3.42 -17.25
CA ASN A 644 27.16 2.80 -18.46
C ASN A 644 26.21 1.75 -19.07
N GLY A 645 24.90 2.05 -19.10
CA GLY A 645 23.85 1.15 -19.58
C GLY A 645 23.39 0.06 -18.60
N THR A 646 24.19 -0.31 -17.60
CA THR A 646 23.91 -1.36 -16.61
C THR A 646 23.04 -0.84 -15.46
N LYS A 647 22.09 -1.67 -14.99
CA LYS A 647 21.28 -1.43 -13.78
C LYS A 647 22.05 -1.87 -12.53
N VAL A 648 22.11 -1.01 -11.52
CA VAL A 648 22.79 -1.28 -10.23
C VAL A 648 21.79 -1.05 -9.09
N PRO A 649 21.35 -2.12 -8.37
CA PRO A 649 20.43 -1.98 -7.25
C PRO A 649 21.16 -1.51 -5.99
N LEU A 650 20.62 -0.50 -5.32
CA LEU A 650 21.21 0.13 -4.15
C LEU A 650 20.19 0.32 -3.04
N THR A 651 20.66 0.27 -1.80
CA THR A 651 19.83 0.46 -0.60
C THR A 651 20.45 1.57 0.25
N PHE A 652 19.63 2.54 0.61
CA PHE A 652 19.99 3.67 1.47
C PHE A 652 19.25 3.54 2.80
N SER A 653 19.97 3.70 3.90
CA SER A 653 19.41 3.82 5.24
C SER A 653 19.32 5.30 5.62
N LEU A 654 18.22 5.70 6.24
CA LEU A 654 17.98 7.06 6.70
C LEU A 654 17.44 7.05 8.13
N VAL A 655 17.69 8.12 8.87
CA VAL A 655 17.05 8.39 10.16
C VAL A 655 16.56 9.83 10.24
N LYS A 656 15.55 10.09 11.05
CA LYS A 656 15.15 11.46 11.40
C LYS A 656 16.18 12.08 12.34
N LYS A 657 16.63 13.31 12.05
CA LYS A 657 17.44 14.12 12.98
C LYS A 657 16.69 15.41 13.31
N ASN A 658 16.35 15.60 14.58
CA ASN A 658 15.56 16.75 15.06
C ASN A 658 14.23 16.95 14.29
N PRO A 659 13.36 15.92 14.20
CA PRO A 659 12.12 16.00 13.42
C PRO A 659 11.21 17.14 13.89
N GLY A 660 10.86 18.02 12.96
CA GLY A 660 9.87 19.08 13.16
C GLY A 660 8.44 18.57 12.99
N PHE A 661 7.45 19.42 13.29
CA PHE A 661 6.04 19.04 13.17
C PHE A 661 5.60 18.78 11.71
N LEU A 662 6.16 19.49 10.73
CA LEU A 662 5.82 19.34 9.31
C LEU A 662 6.93 18.70 8.46
N ASP A 663 8.18 18.82 8.89
CA ASP A 663 9.35 18.26 8.20
C ASP A 663 9.98 17.17 9.09
N PRO A 664 9.97 15.89 8.66
CA PRO A 664 10.61 14.80 9.41
C PRO A 664 12.13 14.91 9.54
N HIS A 665 12.80 15.76 8.74
CA HIS A 665 14.26 15.91 8.70
C HIS A 665 14.98 14.56 8.52
N TRP A 666 14.67 13.86 7.42
CA TRP A 666 15.37 12.63 7.05
C TRP A 666 16.81 12.91 6.63
N CYS A 667 17.77 12.30 7.31
CA CYS A 667 19.18 12.33 6.96
C CYS A 667 19.63 10.93 6.53
N LEU A 668 20.39 10.84 5.44
CA LEU A 668 21.04 9.58 5.05
C LEU A 668 22.07 9.18 6.12
N GLN A 669 22.20 7.87 6.34
CA GLN A 669 23.23 7.27 7.18
C GLN A 669 24.18 6.45 6.32
N ASN A 670 25.49 6.60 6.56
CA ASN A 670 26.56 5.75 6.03
C ASN A 670 26.36 5.44 4.54
N VAL A 671 26.28 6.51 3.74
CA VAL A 671 26.00 6.42 2.31
C VAL A 671 27.00 5.45 1.65
N PRO A 672 26.55 4.43 0.91
CA PRO A 672 27.46 3.51 0.25
C PRO A 672 28.35 4.29 -0.70
N MET A 673 29.65 4.07 -0.64
CA MET A 673 30.65 4.68 -1.54
C MET A 673 31.24 3.59 -2.44
N GLY A 674 31.71 3.98 -3.63
CA GLY A 674 32.63 3.17 -4.41
C GLY A 674 34.07 3.42 -3.98
N SER A 675 35.02 2.73 -4.60
CA SER A 675 36.44 3.01 -4.42
C SER A 675 37.24 2.80 -5.70
N VAL A 676 38.17 3.73 -5.95
CA VAL A 676 39.26 3.59 -6.92
C VAL A 676 40.45 2.97 -6.18
N ALA A 677 40.98 1.87 -6.70
CA ALA A 677 42.17 1.21 -6.16
C ALA A 677 43.23 1.04 -7.25
N VAL A 678 44.41 1.62 -7.03
CA VAL A 678 45.56 1.57 -7.95
C VAL A 678 46.81 1.19 -7.16
N ALA A 679 47.53 0.17 -7.62
CA ALA A 679 48.89 -0.10 -7.17
C ALA A 679 49.83 0.88 -7.89
N VAL A 680 50.65 1.60 -7.13
CA VAL A 680 51.63 2.56 -7.65
C VAL A 680 53.02 2.00 -7.35
N PRO A 681 53.69 1.33 -8.31
CA PRO A 681 55.03 0.79 -8.13
C PRO A 681 56.05 1.93 -8.03
N GLY A 682 56.88 1.90 -6.99
CA GLY A 682 57.83 2.97 -6.71
C GLY A 682 57.22 4.16 -5.99
N GLN A 683 58.07 4.92 -5.28
CA GLN A 683 57.67 5.95 -4.32
C GLN A 683 57.25 7.27 -4.99
N ALA A 684 56.16 7.25 -5.78
CA ALA A 684 55.61 8.46 -6.34
C ALA A 684 54.82 9.24 -5.27
N ASP A 685 55.30 10.43 -4.89
CA ASP A 685 54.66 11.29 -3.87
C ASP A 685 53.23 11.74 -4.23
N SER A 686 52.89 11.73 -5.52
CA SER A 686 51.58 12.12 -6.05
C SER A 686 51.25 11.42 -7.36
N VAL A 687 49.96 11.25 -7.61
CA VAL A 687 49.37 10.77 -8.87
C VAL A 687 48.40 11.83 -9.41
N THR A 688 48.12 11.82 -10.71
CA THR A 688 46.98 12.55 -11.28
C THR A 688 45.75 11.66 -11.30
N VAL A 689 44.59 12.20 -10.96
CA VAL A 689 43.28 11.57 -11.18
C VAL A 689 42.39 12.52 -11.96
N ASN A 690 41.95 12.11 -13.15
CA ASN A 690 41.24 12.96 -14.13
C ASN A 690 41.98 14.30 -14.41
N GLY A 691 43.32 14.26 -14.38
CA GLY A 691 44.18 15.43 -14.58
C GLY A 691 44.20 16.42 -13.41
N VAL A 692 43.95 15.96 -12.18
CA VAL A 692 44.10 16.73 -10.92
C VAL A 692 45.09 15.99 -10.02
N ASP A 693 46.05 16.71 -9.44
CA ASP A 693 47.07 16.12 -8.58
C ASP A 693 46.49 15.68 -7.22
N VAL A 694 46.79 14.45 -6.83
CA VAL A 694 46.41 13.82 -5.56
C VAL A 694 47.67 13.26 -4.89
N LYS A 695 47.98 13.71 -3.68
CA LYS A 695 49.15 13.25 -2.92
C LYS A 695 48.92 11.85 -2.35
N VAL A 696 49.90 10.95 -2.51
CA VAL A 696 49.79 9.56 -2.06
C VAL A 696 49.90 9.46 -0.53
N GLY A 697 50.84 10.17 0.08
CA GLY A 697 51.14 10.05 1.53
C GLY A 697 50.01 10.45 2.51
N ASN A 698 49.00 11.20 2.07
CA ASN A 698 47.81 11.54 2.89
C ASN A 698 46.59 10.67 2.55
N SER A 699 46.72 9.74 1.60
CA SER A 699 45.61 9.13 0.88
C SER A 699 45.64 7.60 1.03
N GLY A 700 45.08 7.08 2.12
CA GLY A 700 44.59 5.68 2.22
C GLY A 700 45.50 4.57 1.70
N THR A 701 46.83 4.76 1.73
CA THR A 701 47.79 3.84 1.11
C THR A 701 48.10 2.71 2.08
N SER A 702 47.93 1.46 1.64
CA SER A 702 48.27 0.30 2.45
C SER A 702 49.78 0.05 2.46
N ASP A 703 50.26 -0.70 3.47
CA ASP A 703 51.65 -1.17 3.59
C ASP A 703 52.16 -1.93 2.33
N SER A 704 51.24 -2.34 1.46
CA SER A 704 51.47 -3.01 0.17
C SER A 704 51.49 -2.07 -1.06
N GLY A 705 51.61 -0.75 -0.88
CA GLY A 705 51.75 0.22 -1.99
C GLY A 705 50.49 0.42 -2.85
N VAL A 706 49.31 0.08 -2.32
CA VAL A 706 48.03 0.28 -3.02
C VAL A 706 47.33 1.52 -2.50
N LEU A 707 47.15 2.50 -3.39
CA LEU A 707 46.34 3.68 -3.17
C LEU A 707 44.86 3.30 -3.28
N ARG A 708 44.12 3.33 -2.16
CA ARG A 708 42.67 3.09 -2.13
C ARG A 708 41.94 4.38 -1.74
N LEU A 709 41.14 4.91 -2.66
CA LEU A 709 40.42 6.17 -2.49
C LEU A 709 38.90 5.96 -2.63
N PRO A 710 38.08 6.46 -1.69
CA PRO A 710 36.63 6.55 -1.84
C PRO A 710 36.23 7.41 -3.04
N ALA A 711 35.23 6.97 -3.80
CA ALA A 711 34.83 7.60 -5.05
C ALA A 711 33.32 7.48 -5.31
N PHE A 712 32.75 8.50 -5.95
CA PHE A 712 31.42 8.42 -6.57
C PHE A 712 31.46 7.56 -7.85
N PRO A 713 30.31 7.08 -8.37
CA PRO A 713 30.30 6.10 -9.47
C PRO A 713 30.71 6.75 -10.79
N GLY A 714 31.72 6.17 -11.44
CA GLY A 714 32.32 6.65 -12.69
C GLY A 714 33.64 5.95 -13.01
N SER A 715 34.16 6.18 -14.22
CA SER A 715 35.52 5.81 -14.62
C SER A 715 36.49 6.95 -14.30
N TYR A 716 37.60 6.61 -13.65
CA TYR A 716 38.65 7.55 -13.29
C TYR A 716 39.95 7.16 -14.00
N THR A 717 40.56 8.12 -14.69
CA THR A 717 41.88 7.93 -15.30
C THR A 717 42.95 8.37 -14.31
N VAL A 718 43.83 7.45 -13.93
CA VAL A 718 44.92 7.64 -12.98
C VAL A 718 46.27 7.59 -13.71
N GLY A 719 47.14 8.56 -13.47
CA GLY A 719 48.46 8.65 -14.09
C GLY A 719 49.50 9.28 -13.17
N LEU A 720 50.70 9.55 -13.68
CA LEU A 720 51.68 10.40 -12.99
C LEU A 720 51.42 11.89 -13.28
N PRO A 721 51.78 12.80 -12.38
CA PRO A 721 51.75 14.24 -12.66
C PRO A 721 52.87 14.65 -13.63
N ALA A 722 52.65 15.72 -14.39
CA ALA A 722 53.65 16.26 -15.30
C ALA A 722 54.90 16.82 -14.59
N SER A 723 54.83 17.01 -13.27
CA SER A 723 55.96 17.33 -12.39
C SER A 723 56.88 16.13 -12.10
N SER A 724 56.51 14.90 -12.47
CA SER A 724 57.36 13.73 -12.25
C SER A 724 58.64 13.82 -13.07
N LYS A 725 59.74 14.19 -12.40
CA LYS A 725 60.99 14.58 -13.05
C LYS A 725 61.66 13.45 -13.82
N TYR A 726 61.69 12.24 -13.24
CA TYR A 726 62.47 11.11 -13.79
C TYR A 726 61.64 9.91 -14.25
N LEU A 727 60.33 9.87 -13.96
CA LEU A 727 59.47 8.76 -14.32
C LEU A 727 58.37 9.20 -15.29
N SER A 728 57.85 8.23 -16.03
CA SER A 728 56.65 8.35 -16.86
C SER A 728 55.81 7.07 -16.73
N ALA A 729 54.51 7.16 -16.95
CA ALA A 729 53.59 6.02 -16.88
C ALA A 729 52.44 6.21 -17.86
N ASP A 730 51.97 5.13 -18.46
CA ASP A 730 50.75 5.14 -19.27
C ASP A 730 49.53 5.23 -18.34
N PRO A 731 48.60 6.18 -18.52
CA PRO A 731 47.46 6.32 -17.61
C PRO A 731 46.53 5.10 -17.64
N VAL A 732 46.16 4.61 -16.45
CA VAL A 732 45.22 3.49 -16.28
C VAL A 732 43.81 4.00 -15.97
N THR A 733 42.78 3.28 -16.41
CA THR A 733 41.37 3.64 -16.10
C THR A 733 40.78 2.64 -15.13
N VAL A 734 40.17 3.14 -14.06
CA VAL A 734 39.51 2.34 -13.01
C VAL A 734 38.05 2.73 -12.89
N ASP A 735 37.16 1.74 -12.94
CA ASP A 735 35.72 1.94 -12.76
C ASP A 735 35.35 1.83 -11.28
N ALA A 736 34.70 2.86 -10.73
CA ALA A 736 34.07 2.84 -9.41
C ALA A 736 32.55 2.75 -9.56
N ARG A 737 31.91 2.00 -8.64
CA ARG A 737 30.46 1.81 -8.54
C ARG A 737 30.01 1.99 -7.10
N LEU A 738 28.83 2.53 -6.89
CA LEU A 738 28.32 2.76 -5.53
C LEU A 738 28.08 1.42 -4.82
N GLY A 739 28.57 1.28 -3.58
CA GLY A 739 28.34 0.09 -2.76
C GLY A 739 29.14 -1.16 -3.15
N GLU A 740 29.94 -1.10 -4.22
CA GLU A 740 30.87 -2.16 -4.59
C GLU A 740 32.25 -1.86 -3.98
N GLN A 741 32.82 -2.81 -3.23
CA GLN A 741 34.19 -2.68 -2.75
C GLN A 741 35.17 -2.71 -3.92
N ALA A 742 36.26 -1.93 -3.84
CA ALA A 742 37.31 -1.98 -4.85
C ALA A 742 37.88 -3.41 -4.99
N PRO A 743 38.20 -3.85 -6.22
CA PRO A 743 38.60 -5.23 -6.49
C PRO A 743 39.79 -5.70 -5.64
N SER A 744 39.86 -7.02 -5.45
CA SER A 744 40.96 -7.69 -4.75
C SER A 744 42.30 -7.46 -5.46
N MET A 745 42.29 -7.43 -6.78
CA MET A 745 43.41 -7.01 -7.62
C MET A 745 43.19 -5.56 -8.11
N PRO A 746 43.97 -4.57 -7.63
CA PRO A 746 43.91 -3.20 -8.14
C PRO A 746 44.51 -3.11 -9.56
N ALA A 747 44.24 -2.02 -10.27
CA ALA A 747 44.97 -1.71 -11.49
C ALA A 747 46.41 -1.27 -11.15
N THR A 748 47.40 -1.64 -11.97
CA THR A 748 48.81 -1.27 -11.73
C THR A 748 49.22 -0.14 -12.66
N LEU A 749 49.71 0.96 -12.11
CA LEU A 749 50.26 2.08 -12.88
C LEU A 749 51.74 1.81 -13.22
N GLU A 750 52.05 1.26 -14.39
CA GLU A 750 53.44 0.92 -14.75
C GLU A 750 54.34 2.16 -14.94
N THR A 751 55.24 2.40 -13.99
CA THR A 751 56.25 3.48 -14.08
C THR A 751 57.49 3.03 -14.85
N ARG A 752 58.01 3.88 -15.74
CA ARG A 752 59.22 3.66 -16.53
C ARG A 752 60.17 4.88 -16.44
N PRO A 753 61.50 4.69 -16.44
CA PRO A 753 62.45 5.79 -16.54
C PRO A 753 62.23 6.66 -17.79
N ASN A 754 62.30 7.98 -17.63
CA ASN A 754 62.23 8.94 -18.74
C ASN A 754 63.64 9.41 -19.17
N GLU A 755 63.72 10.30 -20.17
CA GLU A 755 65.01 10.80 -20.70
C GLU A 755 65.85 11.54 -19.63
N ALA A 756 65.22 12.23 -18.68
CA ALA A 756 65.91 12.93 -17.60
C ALA A 756 66.54 11.96 -16.59
N PHE A 757 65.92 10.81 -16.32
CA PHE A 757 66.52 9.73 -15.52
C PHE A 757 67.83 9.26 -16.14
N GLY A 758 67.82 8.97 -17.45
CA GLY A 758 69.01 8.52 -18.18
C GLY A 758 70.14 9.56 -18.16
N LYS A 759 69.81 10.85 -18.32
CA LYS A 759 70.78 11.95 -18.25
C LYS A 759 71.41 12.09 -16.86
N GLU A 760 70.62 12.01 -15.79
CA GLU A 760 71.11 12.11 -14.41
C GLU A 760 72.01 10.91 -14.04
N VAL A 761 71.59 9.69 -14.35
CA VAL A 761 72.41 8.48 -14.17
C VAL A 761 73.74 8.58 -14.92
N GLN A 762 73.71 9.00 -16.19
CA GLN A 762 74.92 9.18 -16.99
C GLN A 762 75.82 10.31 -16.46
N ALA A 763 75.24 11.37 -15.86
CA ALA A 763 75.99 12.43 -15.20
C ALA A 763 76.72 11.92 -13.94
N GLN A 764 76.06 11.10 -13.12
CA GLN A 764 76.67 10.48 -11.94
C GLN A 764 77.79 9.49 -12.31
N VAL A 765 77.58 8.64 -13.33
CA VAL A 765 78.64 7.81 -13.93
C VAL A 765 79.82 8.68 -14.39
N ASN A 766 79.54 9.79 -15.07
CA ASN A 766 80.58 10.68 -15.55
C ASN A 766 81.34 11.38 -14.41
N SER A 767 80.67 11.75 -13.32
CA SER A 767 81.29 12.35 -12.13
C SER A 767 82.22 11.35 -11.42
N MET A 768 81.77 10.11 -11.23
CA MET A 768 82.56 9.00 -10.69
C MET A 768 83.82 8.76 -11.53
N LEU A 769 83.70 8.63 -12.86
CA LEU A 769 84.85 8.47 -13.76
C LEU A 769 85.84 9.65 -13.69
N THR A 770 85.34 10.88 -13.55
CA THR A 770 86.19 12.09 -13.42
C THR A 770 86.92 12.14 -12.06
N THR A 771 86.41 11.44 -11.05
CA THR A 771 87.10 11.23 -9.78
C THR A 771 88.17 10.16 -9.93
N CYS A 772 87.88 9.07 -10.64
CA CYS A 772 88.84 8.01 -10.95
C CYS A 772 90.04 8.49 -11.78
N GLU A 773 89.84 9.41 -12.74
CA GLU A 773 90.93 10.04 -13.51
C GLU A 773 91.95 10.80 -12.64
N LYS A 774 91.57 11.21 -11.42
CA LYS A 774 92.46 11.91 -10.48
C LYS A 774 93.25 10.97 -9.57
N SER A 775 92.98 9.66 -9.60
CA SER A 775 93.71 8.71 -8.75
C SER A 775 95.12 8.48 -9.26
N THR A 776 96.07 8.41 -8.32
CA THR A 776 97.47 8.03 -8.57
C THR A 776 97.75 6.55 -8.26
N ASP A 777 96.71 5.74 -8.01
CA ASP A 777 96.82 4.31 -7.77
C ASP A 777 96.66 3.51 -9.06
N ILE A 778 97.44 2.45 -9.22
CA ILE A 778 97.33 1.53 -10.38
C ILE A 778 96.10 0.63 -10.32
N ARG A 779 95.46 0.56 -9.13
CA ARG A 779 94.21 -0.15 -8.85
C ARG A 779 93.32 0.75 -7.98
N PRO A 780 92.73 1.80 -8.55
CA PRO A 780 91.95 2.77 -7.78
C PRO A 780 90.69 2.11 -7.19
N GLU A 781 90.48 2.25 -5.89
CA GLU A 781 89.26 1.75 -5.23
C GLU A 781 88.03 2.54 -5.71
N GLY A 782 86.91 1.84 -5.92
CA GLY A 782 85.67 2.46 -6.39
C GLY A 782 85.63 2.79 -7.89
N CYS A 783 86.57 2.28 -8.69
CA CYS A 783 86.73 2.66 -10.09
C CYS A 783 86.62 1.47 -11.06
N PRO A 784 85.88 1.62 -12.18
CA PRO A 784 85.59 0.55 -13.15
C PRO A 784 86.76 0.20 -14.10
N PHE A 785 87.98 0.60 -13.74
CA PHE A 785 89.20 0.28 -14.47
C PHE A 785 90.37 0.11 -13.48
N SER A 786 91.25 -0.85 -13.76
CA SER A 786 92.47 -1.08 -13.00
C SER A 786 93.49 -1.82 -13.86
N ARG A 787 94.78 -1.79 -13.47
CA ARG A 787 95.82 -2.58 -14.13
C ARG A 787 96.57 -3.43 -13.12
N TYR A 788 96.78 -4.71 -13.46
CA TYR A 788 97.69 -5.56 -12.70
C TYR A 788 99.13 -5.30 -13.14
N THR A 789 100.04 -5.12 -12.18
CA THR A 789 101.46 -4.88 -12.44
C THR A 789 102.33 -5.67 -11.46
N SER A 790 103.33 -6.37 -11.97
CA SER A 790 104.39 -6.98 -11.15
C SER A 790 105.46 -5.94 -10.78
N GLY A 791 105.81 -5.85 -9.50
CA GLY A 791 106.79 -4.88 -8.99
C GLY A 791 106.18 -3.55 -8.52
N LYS A 792 107.02 -2.64 -8.02
CA LYS A 792 106.59 -1.32 -7.54
C LYS A 792 106.27 -0.40 -8.72
N VAL A 793 105.29 0.48 -8.53
CA VAL A 793 104.86 1.47 -9.53
C VAL A 793 104.85 2.88 -8.94
N ARG A 794 105.04 3.89 -9.79
CA ARG A 794 104.92 5.32 -9.44
C ARG A 794 104.47 6.14 -10.66
N ASN A 795 104.19 7.42 -10.46
CA ASN A 795 103.81 8.36 -11.52
C ASN A 795 102.61 7.88 -12.35
N VAL A 796 101.64 7.21 -11.71
CA VAL A 796 100.43 6.71 -12.37
C VAL A 796 99.54 7.89 -12.76
N VAL A 797 99.10 7.91 -14.02
CA VAL A 797 98.13 8.86 -14.55
C VAL A 797 97.09 8.08 -15.34
N TRP A 798 95.82 8.22 -14.96
CA TRP A 798 94.66 7.68 -15.66
C TRP A 798 94.02 8.73 -16.56
N LYS A 799 93.51 8.28 -17.72
CA LYS A 799 92.73 9.12 -18.63
C LYS A 799 91.61 8.29 -19.26
N VAL A 800 90.37 8.76 -19.20
CA VAL A 800 89.26 8.16 -19.93
C VAL A 800 89.30 8.69 -21.37
N ALA A 801 89.60 7.81 -22.33
CA ALA A 801 89.61 8.14 -23.75
C ALA A 801 88.18 8.21 -24.31
N THR A 802 87.32 7.25 -23.93
CA THR A 802 85.91 7.18 -24.32
C THR A 802 85.08 6.84 -23.09
N ARG A 803 84.02 7.61 -22.83
CA ARG A 803 83.12 7.36 -21.68
C ARG A 803 82.05 6.32 -22.06
N PRO A 804 81.71 5.37 -21.15
CA PRO A 804 80.69 4.37 -21.42
C PRO A 804 79.29 5.01 -21.53
N THR A 805 78.45 4.43 -22.38
CA THR A 805 77.00 4.68 -22.37
C THR A 805 76.32 3.63 -21.49
N VAL A 806 75.47 4.08 -20.57
CA VAL A 806 74.76 3.20 -19.63
C VAL A 806 73.24 3.23 -19.84
N THR A 807 72.56 2.14 -19.47
CA THR A 807 71.11 2.05 -19.44
C THR A 807 70.63 1.50 -18.08
N ALA A 808 69.38 1.78 -17.74
CA ALA A 808 68.78 1.34 -16.48
C ALA A 808 67.51 0.52 -16.76
N ALA A 809 67.47 -0.72 -16.26
CA ALA A 809 66.33 -1.63 -16.37
C ALA A 809 65.63 -1.77 -15.02
N SER A 810 64.30 -1.91 -15.00
CA SER A 810 63.54 -2.07 -13.76
C SER A 810 63.91 -3.39 -13.05
N TYR A 811 64.13 -3.35 -11.74
CA TYR A 811 64.50 -4.49 -10.90
C TYR A 811 63.74 -4.44 -9.58
N GLY A 812 62.44 -4.77 -9.63
CA GLY A 812 61.55 -4.76 -8.47
C GLY A 812 61.02 -3.37 -8.11
N GLU A 813 60.45 -3.25 -6.91
CA GLU A 813 59.76 -2.03 -6.45
C GLU A 813 60.74 -0.85 -6.31
N GLY A 814 60.57 0.18 -7.15
CA GLY A 814 61.31 1.45 -7.05
C GLY A 814 62.83 1.36 -7.20
N THR A 815 63.36 0.24 -7.70
CA THR A 815 64.81 0.04 -7.89
C THR A 815 65.09 -0.32 -9.35
N TRP A 816 66.14 0.28 -9.92
CA TRP A 816 66.61 -0.04 -11.27
C TRP A 816 68.02 -0.61 -11.23
N TYR A 817 68.32 -1.57 -12.09
CA TYR A 817 69.67 -2.06 -12.29
C TYR A 817 70.36 -1.28 -13.41
N LEU A 818 71.52 -0.72 -13.10
CA LEU A 818 72.40 -0.03 -14.03
C LEU A 818 73.29 -1.04 -14.76
N SER A 819 73.33 -0.97 -16.08
CA SER A 819 74.26 -1.73 -16.91
C SER A 819 74.90 -0.85 -18.00
N THR A 820 76.02 -1.32 -18.54
CA THR A 820 76.72 -0.67 -19.66
C THR A 820 76.14 -1.17 -20.98
N ASP A 821 75.62 -0.26 -21.80
CA ASP A 821 75.20 -0.51 -23.19
C ASP A 821 76.41 -0.47 -24.13
N LYS A 822 77.29 0.53 -23.96
CA LYS A 822 78.54 0.67 -24.73
C LYS A 822 79.70 0.88 -23.80
N ALA A 823 80.68 -0.02 -23.85
CA ALA A 823 81.88 0.06 -23.04
C ALA A 823 82.67 1.34 -23.36
N GLY A 824 83.25 1.94 -22.31
CA GLY A 824 84.23 3.01 -22.45
C GLY A 824 85.65 2.43 -22.60
N ALA A 825 86.63 3.33 -22.73
CA ALA A 825 88.04 3.00 -22.81
C ALA A 825 88.86 3.94 -21.93
N ALA A 826 89.74 3.39 -21.10
CA ALA A 826 90.74 4.11 -20.34
C ALA A 826 92.15 3.86 -20.90
N THR A 827 93.03 4.83 -20.66
CA THR A 827 94.48 4.72 -20.86
C THR A 827 95.15 4.98 -19.53
N VAL A 828 96.16 4.17 -19.18
CA VAL A 828 97.04 4.41 -18.03
C VAL A 828 98.48 4.56 -18.49
N SER A 829 99.20 5.53 -17.93
CA SER A 829 100.64 5.67 -18.07
C SER A 829 101.30 5.75 -16.71
N PHE A 830 102.39 5.02 -16.49
CA PHE A 830 103.07 4.93 -15.20
C PHE A 830 104.53 4.49 -15.37
N GLU A 831 105.30 4.53 -14.29
CA GLU A 831 106.65 3.97 -14.22
C GLU A 831 106.66 2.68 -13.36
N ARG A 832 107.21 1.60 -13.91
CA ARG A 832 107.40 0.31 -13.22
C ARG A 832 108.87 0.10 -12.86
N ASP A 833 109.11 -0.48 -11.70
CA ASP A 833 110.43 -0.99 -11.33
C ASP A 833 110.71 -2.35 -11.99
N SER A 834 111.50 -2.36 -13.07
CA SER A 834 111.90 -3.57 -13.80
C SER A 834 112.96 -4.42 -13.08
N SER A 835 113.43 -3.99 -11.90
CA SER A 835 114.26 -4.84 -11.02
C SER A 835 113.44 -5.88 -10.23
N TYR A 836 112.11 -5.78 -10.26
CA TYR A 836 111.18 -6.62 -9.49
C TYR A 836 111.44 -6.62 -7.97
N GLY A 837 112.10 -5.56 -7.45
CA GLY A 837 112.48 -5.45 -6.04
C GLY A 837 113.85 -6.05 -5.69
N PHE A 838 114.61 -6.54 -6.67
CA PHE A 838 115.96 -7.08 -6.48
C PHE A 838 117.03 -6.05 -6.90
N GLY A 839 117.68 -5.44 -5.90
CA GLY A 839 118.76 -4.46 -6.11
C GLY A 839 118.26 -3.02 -6.20
N THR A 840 119.00 -2.16 -6.92
CA THR A 840 118.63 -0.75 -7.11
C THR A 840 117.46 -0.62 -8.09
N PRO A 841 116.35 0.06 -7.74
CA PRO A 841 115.18 0.16 -8.61
C PRO A 841 115.49 0.74 -9.98
N LYS A 842 115.00 0.09 -11.04
CA LYS A 842 115.15 0.52 -12.43
C LYS A 842 113.79 0.91 -12.99
N TRP A 843 113.53 2.20 -13.05
CA TRP A 843 112.21 2.73 -13.45
C TRP A 843 112.10 2.82 -14.98
N GLU A 844 111.13 2.10 -15.54
CA GLU A 844 110.79 2.10 -16.96
C GLU A 844 109.36 2.59 -17.15
N LYS A 845 109.13 3.42 -18.17
CA LYS A 845 107.79 3.90 -18.52
C LYS A 845 107.02 2.80 -19.24
N ASP A 846 105.80 2.58 -18.81
CA ASP A 846 104.86 1.64 -19.41
C ASP A 846 103.48 2.32 -19.55
N SER A 847 102.71 1.91 -20.55
CA SER A 847 101.39 2.46 -20.82
C SER A 847 100.50 1.45 -21.52
N GLU A 848 99.23 1.40 -21.13
CA GLU A 848 98.21 0.56 -21.76
C GLU A 848 97.01 1.41 -22.14
N SER A 849 96.58 1.30 -23.40
CA SER A 849 95.35 1.90 -23.93
C SER A 849 94.22 0.87 -23.97
N ASP A 850 93.00 1.34 -24.25
CA ASP A 850 91.85 0.49 -24.55
C ASP A 850 91.43 -0.45 -23.40
N ILE A 851 91.78 -0.07 -22.17
CA ILE A 851 91.30 -0.73 -20.95
C ILE A 851 89.77 -0.52 -20.89
N SER A 852 89.02 -1.59 -21.10
CA SER A 852 87.56 -1.58 -21.15
C SER A 852 86.96 -1.03 -19.85
N ILE A 853 86.10 -0.03 -19.98
CA ILE A 853 85.32 0.53 -18.87
C ILE A 853 83.91 -0.04 -18.92
N GLN A 854 83.56 -0.85 -17.92
CA GLN A 854 82.20 -1.33 -17.69
C GLN A 854 81.73 -0.93 -16.30
N VAL A 855 80.55 -0.35 -16.25
CA VAL A 855 79.88 0.11 -15.03
C VAL A 855 78.59 -0.68 -14.85
N SER A 856 78.36 -1.15 -13.63
CA SER A 856 77.08 -1.71 -13.19
C SER A 856 76.74 -1.23 -11.79
N GLY A 857 75.49 -1.38 -11.35
CA GLY A 857 75.07 -0.91 -10.04
C GLY A 857 73.56 -0.94 -9.84
N LYS A 858 73.11 -0.36 -8.72
CA LYS A 858 71.69 -0.14 -8.44
C LYS A 858 71.40 1.35 -8.44
N VAL A 859 70.28 1.75 -9.02
CA VAL A 859 69.75 3.11 -8.97
C VAL A 859 68.52 3.10 -8.07
N ALA A 860 68.52 3.96 -7.06
CA ALA A 860 67.38 4.22 -6.20
C ALA A 860 66.87 5.64 -6.43
N LEU A 861 65.55 5.83 -6.30
CA LEU A 861 64.90 7.14 -6.34
C LEU A 861 64.15 7.35 -5.02
N ASP A 862 64.53 8.40 -4.30
CA ASP A 862 63.92 8.84 -3.04
C ASP A 862 63.43 10.29 -3.21
N GLY A 863 62.12 10.48 -3.33
CA GLY A 863 61.50 11.73 -3.79
C GLY A 863 62.08 12.20 -5.14
N GLU A 864 62.72 13.37 -5.15
CA GLU A 864 63.42 13.92 -6.32
C GLU A 864 64.94 13.61 -6.35
N THR A 865 65.44 12.77 -5.44
CA THR A 865 66.87 12.41 -5.34
C THR A 865 67.14 11.06 -5.97
N LEU A 866 67.80 11.06 -7.14
CA LEU A 866 68.27 9.85 -7.81
C LEU A 866 69.69 9.54 -7.34
N THR A 867 69.93 8.33 -6.85
CA THR A 867 71.24 7.90 -6.33
C THR A 867 71.71 6.62 -7.02
N VAL A 868 72.92 6.64 -7.57
CA VAL A 868 73.56 5.46 -8.17
C VAL A 868 74.56 4.82 -7.20
N SER A 869 74.27 3.60 -6.77
CA SER A 869 75.17 2.73 -6.00
C SER A 869 75.91 1.79 -6.94
N PHE A 870 77.16 2.12 -7.27
CA PHE A 870 78.01 1.32 -8.16
C PHE A 870 78.39 -0.03 -7.53
N ALA A 871 78.42 -1.08 -8.34
CA ALA A 871 79.02 -2.36 -7.98
C ALA A 871 80.50 -2.35 -8.40
N ASN A 872 81.39 -2.60 -7.43
CA ASN A 872 82.84 -2.69 -7.61
C ASN A 872 83.30 -4.14 -7.69
#